data_AF-B4DAF6-F1
#
_entry.id   AF-B4DAF6-F1
#
_cell.length_a   1.000
_cell.length_b   1.000
_cell.length_c   1.000
_cell.angle_alpha   90.00
_cell.angle_beta   90.00
_cell.angle_gamma   90.00
#
_symmetry.space_group_name_H-M   'P 1'
#
loop_
_entity.id
_entity.type
_entity.pdbx_description
1 polymer ?
#
loop_
_entity_poly.entity_id
_entity_poly.type
_entity_poly.pdbx_seq_one_letter_code
_entity_poly.pdbx_strand_id
1 'polypeptide(L)'
;MKLSVLLSGLFVFAFAALADDIVTLPGTPPLTWTGDLSAKMHEAALRDMDKRIEDSAAQRAKYWPLHAVNDSLRADFRKLLNVPPIKEPVQMERFGDDASPAAFSQDASPGLVAETPRYRVWQVRWQATEDIHAEGLLLVPREKPRAYIIALPDADQTPEQLCGLAAGVPPESQFARRLAENGFGVIVPMLIDRSDAGSNTPWIDAKTNEPHREWIYRQAFMMGEHIIGYEVAKVLAAAKWASAQGVPVGAVGYGEGGLVAFYSAASVGQGGELIKATMVSGYFKSRQQTWEEPIYRNVWGLLKEFGDAEIAALIAPRGLVVEYSAEPAVDGPPPAQAGIKNCAAPGKLTTPSAKEVEAEYLRIKELVPPETQPRRLVSGTEGRAVKTMGSDSALGGLVKMLGAPVDWMQLSKEMPHDQRQGFDPAARQLRQVKELEAHVQGLVRHSGWVRDRLWLSQLLPEYQNEAWTLAYGFEPFSPERPLPITAKMRDVFWRDVIGKIDETLPPPNPRTRKIYDEPKWTGYEVVVDVGGEGFAWGILCVPKDLKPGEQRPVVVCQHGRHGIPQDTIAGDKPAYRNFAARLAEQGFITFAPHNLYQKEAYYRTLSRKGNTIGLSMFSVIIRHHQQWLNWLGSLPFVDAKRIGFYGLSYGGESAVRIPTVLEGYCLSICSGDFNDWPRKVASTDDKHSFMFTDEWEMPYFNMGNTFSYAELTYLMFPRPFMAERGHHDQVAPDPWVASEFAKTRWFYDQFGLGDRTAIEFFNGGHTIHGQGTFEFLHKYLNWPEEKR
;
A
#
# COMPACT_ATOMS: atom_id res chain seq x y z
N MET A 1 26.71 38.52 -80.67
CA MET A 1 28.03 37.96 -80.32
C MET A 1 28.45 38.55 -78.98
N LYS A 2 28.63 37.70 -77.96
CA LYS A 2 29.40 37.84 -76.71
C LYS A 2 29.12 39.01 -75.72
N LEU A 3 28.83 38.55 -74.50
CA LEU A 3 29.29 38.98 -73.16
C LEU A 3 28.85 40.34 -72.60
N SER A 4 28.19 40.27 -71.44
CA SER A 4 28.55 41.06 -70.25
C SER A 4 28.19 40.27 -69.00
N VAL A 5 29.22 39.90 -68.24
CA VAL A 5 29.20 39.25 -66.93
C VAL A 5 29.37 40.34 -65.87
N LEU A 6 28.59 40.31 -64.80
CA LEU A 6 28.84 41.03 -63.56
C LEU A 6 28.96 40.00 -62.44
N LEU A 7 30.20 39.75 -62.01
CA LEU A 7 30.54 38.98 -60.82
C LEU A 7 30.52 39.92 -59.61
N SER A 8 29.86 39.53 -58.53
CA SER A 8 30.03 40.09 -57.20
C SER A 8 30.18 38.91 -56.23
N GLY A 9 31.33 38.83 -55.58
CA GLY A 9 31.70 37.73 -54.70
C GLY A 9 30.94 37.75 -53.37
N LEU A 10 30.76 36.56 -52.81
CA LEU A 10 30.49 36.37 -51.39
C LEU A 10 31.33 35.18 -50.91
N PHE A 11 32.30 35.48 -50.05
CA PHE A 11 32.97 34.53 -49.18
C PHE A 11 31.96 34.06 -48.13
N VAL A 12 31.66 32.77 -48.10
CA VAL A 12 31.00 32.12 -46.96
C VAL A 12 32.01 31.17 -46.33
N PHE A 13 32.56 31.57 -45.19
CA PHE A 13 33.23 30.66 -44.27
C PHE A 13 32.17 29.77 -43.63
N ALA A 14 32.10 28.51 -44.07
CA ALA A 14 31.36 27.48 -43.36
C ALA A 14 32.22 26.98 -42.18
N PHE A 15 31.93 27.44 -40.96
CA PHE A 15 32.33 26.73 -39.76
C PHE A 15 31.46 25.48 -39.66
N ALA A 16 31.97 24.34 -40.16
CA ALA A 16 31.46 23.05 -39.74
C ALA A 16 31.90 22.84 -38.29
N ALA A 17 30.95 22.94 -37.35
CA ALA A 17 31.17 22.43 -36.00
C ALA A 17 31.38 20.92 -36.12
N LEU A 18 32.61 20.45 -35.92
CA LEU A 18 32.92 19.05 -35.70
C LEU A 18 32.20 18.64 -34.41
N ALA A 19 31.11 17.88 -34.53
CA ALA A 19 30.56 17.17 -33.38
C ALA A 19 31.56 16.07 -33.03
N ASP A 20 32.10 16.08 -31.80
CA ASP A 20 32.98 15.02 -31.32
C ASP A 20 32.30 13.65 -31.48
N ASP A 21 33.01 12.68 -32.06
CA ASP A 21 32.51 11.32 -32.22
C ASP A 21 32.24 10.70 -30.84
N ILE A 22 30.99 10.27 -30.58
CA ILE A 22 30.61 9.59 -29.35
C ILE A 22 31.34 8.23 -29.29
N VAL A 23 32.29 8.10 -28.36
CA VAL A 23 32.96 6.83 -28.09
C VAL A 23 32.00 5.89 -27.36
N THR A 24 31.77 4.69 -27.90
CA THR A 24 30.83 3.70 -27.35
C THR A 24 31.55 2.48 -26.77
N LEU A 25 30.84 1.69 -25.98
CA LEU A 25 31.24 0.32 -25.68
C LEU A 25 31.21 -0.49 -26.99
N PRO A 26 32.25 -1.27 -27.32
CA PRO A 26 32.28 -2.06 -28.55
C PRO A 26 31.00 -2.90 -28.74
N GLY A 27 30.43 -2.83 -29.94
CA GLY A 27 29.21 -3.55 -30.29
C GLY A 27 27.90 -2.88 -29.87
N THR A 28 27.94 -1.62 -29.41
CA THR A 28 26.73 -0.86 -29.04
C THR A 28 26.57 0.43 -29.88
N PRO A 29 25.35 0.78 -30.28
CA PRO A 29 25.02 2.10 -30.85
C PRO A 29 25.29 3.26 -29.88
N PRO A 30 25.53 4.48 -30.39
CA PRO A 30 25.77 5.65 -29.56
C PRO A 30 24.51 6.10 -28.80
N LEU A 31 24.68 6.42 -27.52
CA LEU A 31 23.67 7.10 -26.71
C LEU A 31 23.68 8.61 -27.00
N THR A 32 22.78 9.05 -27.86
CA THR A 32 22.64 10.47 -28.27
C THR A 32 21.72 11.29 -27.36
N TRP A 33 21.12 10.65 -26.34
CA TRP A 33 20.18 11.32 -25.46
C TRP A 33 20.87 12.35 -24.56
N THR A 34 20.24 13.50 -24.40
CA THR A 34 20.69 14.59 -23.54
C THR A 34 19.63 14.92 -22.46
N GLY A 35 20.03 15.70 -21.46
CA GLY A 35 19.18 16.10 -20.34
C GLY A 35 19.18 15.09 -19.18
N ASP A 36 18.22 15.24 -18.28
CA ASP A 36 18.09 14.44 -17.06
C ASP A 36 17.44 13.07 -17.37
N LEU A 37 18.28 12.03 -17.45
CA LEU A 37 17.83 10.65 -17.68
C LEU A 37 17.02 10.08 -16.51
N SER A 38 17.28 10.53 -15.27
CA SER A 38 16.49 10.13 -14.10
C SER A 38 15.05 10.62 -14.23
N ALA A 39 14.86 11.91 -14.53
CA ALA A 39 13.55 12.49 -14.74
C ALA A 39 12.77 11.79 -15.88
N LYS A 40 13.44 11.57 -17.03
CA LYS A 40 12.83 10.86 -18.17
C LYS A 40 12.39 9.43 -17.80
N MET A 41 13.19 8.73 -17.00
CA MET A 41 12.90 7.36 -16.55
C MET A 41 11.71 7.32 -15.58
N HIS A 42 11.63 8.28 -14.65
CA HIS A 42 10.47 8.45 -13.76
C HIS A 42 9.17 8.74 -14.53
N GLU A 43 9.22 9.66 -15.49
CA GLU A 43 8.05 10.00 -16.32
C GLU A 43 7.58 8.81 -17.17
N ALA A 44 8.52 8.04 -17.74
CA ALA A 44 8.21 6.84 -18.49
C ALA A 44 7.53 5.77 -17.61
N ALA A 45 8.04 5.54 -16.39
CA ALA A 45 7.45 4.60 -15.44
C ALA A 45 6.03 5.00 -15.02
N LEU A 46 5.76 6.30 -14.83
CA LEU A 46 4.42 6.80 -14.51
C LEU A 46 3.45 6.62 -15.68
N ARG A 47 3.84 6.95 -16.91
CA ARG A 47 2.98 6.75 -18.10
C ARG A 47 2.68 5.27 -18.35
N ASP A 48 3.67 4.40 -18.18
CA ASP A 48 3.47 2.95 -18.27
C ASP A 48 2.47 2.47 -17.20
N MET A 49 2.58 2.97 -15.97
CA MET A 49 1.64 2.63 -14.90
C MET A 49 0.22 3.15 -15.16
N ASP A 50 0.08 4.36 -15.72
CA ASP A 50 -1.22 4.91 -16.12
C ASP A 50 -1.91 4.04 -17.16
N LYS A 51 -1.15 3.61 -18.18
CA LYS A 51 -1.64 2.68 -19.19
C LYS A 51 -2.07 1.34 -18.59
N ARG A 52 -1.31 0.80 -17.63
CA ARG A 52 -1.69 -0.45 -16.95
C ARG A 52 -2.98 -0.32 -16.14
N ILE A 53 -3.20 0.82 -15.50
CA ILE A 53 -4.48 1.10 -14.81
C ILE A 53 -5.63 1.18 -15.81
N GLU A 54 -5.44 1.87 -16.93
CA GLU A 54 -6.44 1.94 -18.00
C GLU A 54 -6.78 0.54 -18.54
N ASP A 55 -5.75 -0.24 -18.90
CA ASP A 55 -5.87 -1.59 -19.42
C ASP A 55 -6.53 -2.55 -18.40
N SER A 56 -6.35 -2.32 -17.09
CA SER A 56 -6.95 -3.16 -16.05
C SER A 56 -8.47 -3.23 -16.16
N ALA A 57 -9.14 -2.14 -16.55
CA ALA A 57 -10.60 -2.10 -16.71
C ALA A 57 -11.07 -3.10 -17.77
N ALA A 58 -10.41 -3.12 -18.93
CA ALA A 58 -10.73 -4.05 -20.01
C ALA A 58 -10.40 -5.51 -19.62
N GLN A 59 -9.38 -5.71 -18.78
CA GLN A 59 -8.97 -7.03 -18.34
C GLN A 59 -9.88 -7.66 -17.27
N ARG A 60 -10.71 -6.89 -16.57
CA ARG A 60 -11.62 -7.43 -15.52
C ARG A 60 -12.55 -8.52 -16.03
N ALA A 61 -12.98 -8.43 -17.28
CA ALA A 61 -13.86 -9.42 -17.91
C ALA A 61 -13.33 -10.86 -17.84
N LYS A 62 -12.01 -11.07 -17.68
CA LYS A 62 -11.42 -12.42 -17.54
C LYS A 62 -11.69 -13.05 -16.16
N TYR A 63 -11.97 -12.25 -15.14
CA TYR A 63 -12.30 -12.69 -13.79
C TYR A 63 -13.81 -12.80 -13.55
N TRP A 64 -14.59 -12.10 -14.36
CA TRP A 64 -16.04 -12.01 -14.23
C TRP A 64 -16.75 -12.94 -15.23
N PRO A 65 -17.28 -14.10 -14.80
CA PRO A 65 -18.09 -14.92 -15.67
C PRO A 65 -19.34 -14.16 -16.11
N LEU A 66 -19.69 -14.27 -17.40
CA LEU A 66 -20.80 -13.54 -17.99
C LEU A 66 -22.12 -13.83 -17.22
N HIS A 67 -22.75 -12.76 -16.72
CA HIS A 67 -24.03 -12.81 -15.98
C HIS A 67 -24.07 -13.71 -14.73
N ALA A 68 -22.93 -14.06 -14.13
CA ALA A 68 -22.88 -15.00 -13.00
C ALA A 68 -22.11 -14.45 -11.79
N VAL A 69 -22.72 -13.50 -11.07
CA VAL A 69 -22.22 -13.07 -9.75
C VAL A 69 -22.38 -14.21 -8.74
N ASN A 70 -21.28 -14.71 -8.21
CA ASN A 70 -21.24 -15.85 -7.30
C ASN A 70 -20.53 -15.51 -5.98
N ASP A 71 -20.55 -16.45 -5.03
CA ASP A 71 -19.94 -16.27 -3.71
C ASP A 71 -18.41 -16.26 -3.74
N SER A 72 -17.76 -16.80 -4.77
CA SER A 72 -16.31 -16.69 -4.93
C SER A 72 -15.90 -15.23 -5.14
N LEU A 73 -16.55 -14.51 -6.06
CA LEU A 73 -16.25 -13.09 -6.31
C LEU A 73 -16.44 -12.23 -5.05
N ARG A 74 -17.44 -12.55 -4.22
CA ARG A 74 -17.65 -11.87 -2.94
C ARG A 74 -16.58 -12.23 -1.91
N ALA A 75 -16.13 -13.48 -1.88
CA ALA A 75 -15.03 -13.91 -1.03
C ALA A 75 -13.70 -13.26 -1.46
N ASP A 76 -13.45 -13.16 -2.76
CA ASP A 76 -12.27 -12.49 -3.32
C ASP A 76 -12.28 -11.00 -2.99
N PHE A 77 -13.43 -10.32 -3.16
CA PHE A 77 -13.59 -8.93 -2.72
C PHE A 77 -13.39 -8.75 -1.21
N ARG A 78 -13.96 -9.64 -0.38
CA ARG A 78 -13.77 -9.61 1.07
C ARG A 78 -12.31 -9.81 1.47
N LYS A 79 -11.59 -10.67 0.74
CA LYS A 79 -10.17 -10.95 0.95
C LYS A 79 -9.30 -9.73 0.60
N LEU A 80 -9.63 -8.97 -0.44
CA LEU A 80 -8.91 -7.73 -0.79
C LEU A 80 -8.95 -6.68 0.34
N LEU A 81 -10.08 -6.58 1.03
CA LEU A 81 -10.24 -5.69 2.19
C LEU A 81 -9.73 -6.30 3.49
N ASN A 82 -9.41 -7.60 3.46
CA ASN A 82 -9.13 -8.46 4.61
C ASN A 82 -10.12 -8.24 5.76
N VAL A 83 -11.43 -8.26 5.46
CA VAL A 83 -12.49 -8.01 6.46
C VAL A 83 -12.39 -9.06 7.57
N PRO A 84 -12.08 -8.67 8.83
CA PRO A 84 -11.92 -9.63 9.91
C PRO A 84 -13.18 -10.49 10.15
N PRO A 85 -13.03 -11.68 10.74
CA PRO A 85 -14.16 -12.48 11.15
C PRO A 85 -15.00 -11.74 12.20
N ILE A 86 -16.31 -11.82 12.07
CA ILE A 86 -17.26 -11.21 13.01
C ILE A 86 -17.33 -12.09 14.26
N LYS A 87 -17.29 -11.48 15.45
CA LYS A 87 -17.47 -12.22 16.71
C LYS A 87 -18.94 -12.59 16.92
N GLU A 88 -19.19 -13.85 17.29
CA GLU A 88 -20.53 -14.37 17.52
C GLU A 88 -20.70 -14.95 18.94
N PRO A 89 -21.87 -14.78 19.57
CA PRO A 89 -23.03 -13.99 19.12
C PRO A 89 -22.78 -12.47 19.22
N VAL A 90 -23.33 -11.69 18.28
CA VAL A 90 -23.25 -10.22 18.35
C VAL A 90 -24.24 -9.71 19.40
N GLN A 91 -23.72 -9.06 20.44
CA GLN A 91 -24.52 -8.41 21.47
C GLN A 91 -24.38 -6.89 21.36
N MET A 92 -25.52 -6.20 21.31
CA MET A 92 -25.57 -4.74 21.35
C MET A 92 -25.87 -4.29 22.76
N GLU A 93 -24.87 -3.71 23.40
CA GLU A 93 -24.95 -3.17 24.74
C GLU A 93 -25.40 -1.71 24.67
N ARG A 94 -26.39 -1.35 25.50
CA ARG A 94 -26.73 0.04 25.78
C ARG A 94 -25.96 0.46 27.02
N PHE A 95 -25.17 1.53 26.91
CA PHE A 95 -24.31 1.99 27.98
C PHE A 95 -24.44 3.51 28.15
N GLY A 96 -24.41 3.97 29.39
CA GLY A 96 -24.60 5.38 29.75
C GLY A 96 -23.37 5.97 30.44
N ASP A 97 -23.46 7.26 30.75
CA ASP A 97 -22.47 7.95 31.56
C ASP A 97 -22.77 7.75 33.05
N ASP A 98 -21.73 7.48 33.84
CA ASP A 98 -21.77 7.40 35.31
C ASP A 98 -22.22 8.74 35.94
N ALA A 99 -22.02 9.86 35.25
CA ALA A 99 -22.43 11.19 35.69
C ALA A 99 -23.92 11.49 35.43
N SER A 100 -24.65 10.63 34.71
CA SER A 100 -26.08 10.84 34.47
C SER A 100 -26.87 10.65 35.78
N PRO A 101 -27.83 11.53 36.13
CA PRO A 101 -28.74 11.30 37.26
C PRO A 101 -29.50 9.97 37.16
N ALA A 102 -29.62 9.43 35.95
CA ALA A 102 -30.20 8.11 35.70
C ALA A 102 -29.29 6.98 36.22
N ALA A 103 -27.96 7.11 36.25
CA ALA A 103 -27.06 6.05 36.72
C ALA A 103 -27.35 5.58 38.17
N PHE A 104 -28.04 6.41 38.97
CA PHE A 104 -28.38 6.14 40.37
C PHE A 104 -29.88 5.86 40.62
N SER A 105 -30.70 5.77 39.57
CA SER A 105 -32.13 5.43 39.66
C SER A 105 -32.39 3.97 39.27
N GLN A 106 -33.18 3.24 40.08
CA GLN A 106 -33.61 1.87 39.75
C GLN A 106 -34.49 1.79 38.49
N ASP A 107 -35.11 2.90 38.09
CA ASP A 107 -35.94 3.00 36.87
C ASP A 107 -35.17 3.56 35.66
N ALA A 108 -33.87 3.80 35.81
CA ALA A 108 -33.09 4.35 34.73
C ALA A 108 -32.84 3.34 33.62
N SER A 109 -32.91 3.88 32.43
CA SER A 109 -32.60 3.25 31.17
C SER A 109 -31.14 3.54 30.84
N PRO A 110 -30.16 2.68 31.21
CA PRO A 110 -28.75 2.96 30.96
C PRO A 110 -28.52 3.21 29.47
N GLY A 111 -27.87 4.33 29.17
CA GLY A 111 -27.56 4.75 27.80
C GLY A 111 -28.66 5.47 27.04
N LEU A 112 -29.78 5.88 27.66
CA LEU A 112 -30.75 6.77 27.00
C LEU A 112 -30.10 8.14 26.74
N VAL A 113 -30.06 8.53 25.47
CA VAL A 113 -29.44 9.79 25.00
C VAL A 113 -30.49 10.86 24.78
N ALA A 114 -31.62 10.51 24.17
CA ALA A 114 -32.70 11.45 23.89
C ALA A 114 -34.02 10.71 23.72
N GLU A 115 -35.12 11.43 23.94
CA GLU A 115 -36.46 10.90 23.76
C GLU A 115 -37.33 11.94 23.03
N THR A 116 -38.12 11.47 22.08
CA THR A 116 -39.12 12.26 21.35
C THR A 116 -40.49 11.56 21.44
N PRO A 117 -41.59 12.20 21.01
CA PRO A 117 -42.87 11.51 20.90
C PRO A 117 -42.85 10.27 19.98
N ARG A 118 -41.87 10.15 19.06
CA ARG A 118 -41.84 9.11 18.02
C ARG A 118 -40.79 8.02 18.21
N TYR A 119 -39.66 8.34 18.83
CA TYR A 119 -38.55 7.40 19.00
C TYR A 119 -37.69 7.74 20.22
N ARG A 120 -36.86 6.79 20.63
CA ARG A 120 -35.83 6.95 21.67
C ARG A 120 -34.45 6.72 21.08
N VAL A 121 -33.47 7.48 21.54
CA VAL A 121 -32.07 7.37 21.12
C VAL A 121 -31.26 6.78 22.25
N TRP A 122 -30.43 5.79 21.93
CA TRP A 122 -29.56 5.12 22.88
C TRP A 122 -28.11 5.20 22.43
N GLN A 123 -27.20 5.37 23.37
CA GLN A 123 -25.79 5.13 23.16
C GLN A 123 -25.54 3.64 23.23
N VAL A 124 -24.88 3.10 22.19
CA VAL A 124 -24.67 1.67 22.03
C VAL A 124 -23.25 1.33 21.65
N ARG A 125 -22.79 0.17 22.11
CA ARG A 125 -21.57 -0.47 21.65
C ARG A 125 -21.82 -1.94 21.35
N TRP A 126 -21.07 -2.51 20.42
CA TRP A 126 -21.10 -3.95 20.14
C TRP A 126 -19.69 -4.42 19.77
N GLN A 127 -19.37 -5.63 20.19
CA GLN A 127 -18.11 -6.27 19.82
C GLN A 127 -18.20 -6.77 18.38
N ALA A 128 -17.39 -6.20 17.48
CA ALA A 128 -17.42 -6.50 16.06
C ALA A 128 -16.52 -7.69 15.70
N THR A 129 -15.31 -7.72 16.26
CA THR A 129 -14.32 -8.81 16.11
C THR A 129 -13.84 -9.24 17.50
N GLU A 130 -12.86 -10.13 17.60
CA GLU A 130 -12.33 -10.53 18.92
C GLU A 130 -11.80 -9.33 19.72
N ASP A 131 -11.11 -8.40 19.05
CA ASP A 131 -10.38 -7.30 19.70
C ASP A 131 -10.91 -5.90 19.36
N ILE A 132 -11.94 -5.79 18.51
CA ILE A 132 -12.47 -4.51 18.01
C ILE A 132 -13.95 -4.36 18.36
N HIS A 133 -14.29 -3.25 19.00
CA HIS A 133 -15.65 -2.78 19.23
C HIS A 133 -16.05 -1.75 18.17
N ALA A 134 -17.36 -1.59 18.03
CA ALA A 134 -17.97 -0.46 17.40
C ALA A 134 -18.78 0.32 18.43
N GLU A 135 -18.75 1.65 18.32
CA GLU A 135 -19.59 2.55 19.12
C GLU A 135 -20.47 3.42 18.21
N GLY A 136 -21.63 3.82 18.71
CA GLY A 136 -22.56 4.66 17.96
C GLY A 136 -23.85 4.95 18.70
N LEU A 137 -24.89 5.28 17.93
CA LEU A 137 -26.24 5.52 18.43
C LEU A 137 -27.25 4.51 17.86
N LEU A 138 -28.26 4.16 18.64
CA LEU A 138 -29.40 3.35 18.23
C LEU A 138 -30.70 4.15 18.44
N LEU A 139 -31.39 4.46 17.36
CA LEU A 139 -32.69 5.12 17.36
C LEU A 139 -33.77 4.05 17.20
N VAL A 140 -34.64 3.93 18.20
CA VAL A 140 -35.71 2.94 18.22
C VAL A 140 -37.06 3.65 18.20
N PRO A 141 -37.89 3.46 17.17
CA PRO A 141 -39.25 3.99 17.15
C PRO A 141 -40.07 3.43 18.31
N ARG A 142 -41.12 4.15 18.73
CA ARG A 142 -42.02 3.65 19.80
C ARG A 142 -42.85 2.44 19.37
N GLU A 143 -43.07 2.29 18.07
CA GLU A 143 -43.70 1.14 17.46
C GLU A 143 -42.67 0.12 16.98
N LYS A 144 -43.11 -1.07 16.57
CA LYS A 144 -42.21 -2.08 15.99
C LYS A 144 -41.54 -1.49 14.73
N PRO A 145 -40.20 -1.51 14.62
CA PRO A 145 -39.50 -1.00 13.45
C PRO A 145 -39.99 -1.63 12.15
N ARG A 146 -40.22 -0.80 11.12
CA ARG A 146 -40.54 -1.27 9.76
C ARG A 146 -39.39 -2.06 9.14
N ALA A 147 -38.17 -1.59 9.41
CA ALA A 147 -36.89 -2.19 9.08
C ALA A 147 -35.82 -1.58 9.98
N TYR A 148 -34.65 -2.21 10.06
CA TYR A 148 -33.46 -1.60 10.64
C TYR A 148 -32.57 -1.03 9.55
N ILE A 149 -32.05 0.18 9.75
CA ILE A 149 -31.14 0.84 8.82
C ILE A 149 -29.83 1.12 9.53
N ILE A 150 -28.72 0.71 8.93
CA ILE A 150 -27.39 1.17 9.34
C ILE A 150 -27.10 2.45 8.57
N ALA A 151 -27.09 3.57 9.27
CA ALA A 151 -26.94 4.90 8.70
C ALA A 151 -25.52 5.43 9.01
N LEU A 152 -24.69 5.58 7.98
CA LEU A 152 -23.28 5.88 8.09
C LEU A 152 -22.99 7.32 7.63
N PRO A 153 -22.60 8.24 8.52
CA PRO A 153 -22.20 9.58 8.13
C PRO A 153 -20.87 9.57 7.35
N ASP A 154 -20.44 10.71 6.80
CA ASP A 154 -19.04 10.84 6.39
C ASP A 154 -18.11 10.77 7.63
N ALA A 155 -16.83 10.46 7.43
CA ALA A 155 -15.87 10.30 8.52
C ALA A 155 -15.75 11.52 9.45
N ASP A 156 -15.94 12.74 8.94
CA ASP A 156 -15.87 13.97 9.76
C ASP A 156 -17.23 14.41 10.31
N GLN A 157 -18.26 13.59 10.13
CA GLN A 157 -19.59 13.79 10.68
C GLN A 157 -19.84 12.79 11.82
N THR A 158 -20.21 13.31 12.98
CA THR A 158 -20.54 12.48 14.14
C THR A 158 -21.92 11.83 14.01
N PRO A 159 -22.14 10.67 14.67
CA PRO A 159 -23.48 10.12 14.84
C PRO A 159 -24.51 11.13 15.35
N GLU A 160 -24.12 11.96 16.32
CA GLU A 160 -24.95 13.00 16.92
C GLU A 160 -25.43 14.03 15.89
N GLN A 161 -24.53 14.48 15.00
CA GLN A 161 -24.87 15.41 13.93
C GLN A 161 -25.89 14.81 12.96
N LEU A 162 -25.68 13.56 12.55
CA LEU A 162 -26.59 12.87 11.62
C LEU A 162 -27.96 12.57 12.25
N CYS A 163 -28.03 12.46 13.57
CA CYS A 163 -29.27 12.26 14.33
C CYS A 163 -29.98 13.57 14.72
N GLY A 164 -29.37 14.73 14.45
CA GLY A 164 -29.90 16.03 14.84
C GLY A 164 -29.74 16.36 16.34
N LEU A 165 -28.87 15.65 17.05
CA LEU A 165 -28.51 15.94 18.45
C LEU A 165 -27.44 17.03 18.57
N ALA A 166 -26.68 17.26 17.50
CA ALA A 166 -25.65 18.28 17.41
C ALA A 166 -25.70 19.03 16.06
N ALA A 167 -25.16 20.24 16.03
CA ALA A 167 -25.04 21.03 14.80
C ALA A 167 -23.92 20.49 13.88
N GLY A 168 -24.12 20.59 12.56
CA GLY A 168 -23.10 20.24 11.54
C GLY A 168 -23.67 19.55 10.31
N VAL A 169 -24.83 18.89 10.43
CA VAL A 169 -25.58 18.33 9.31
C VAL A 169 -26.95 19.00 9.24
N PRO A 170 -27.36 19.59 8.10
CA PRO A 170 -28.64 20.28 8.00
C PRO A 170 -29.82 19.30 8.10
N PRO A 171 -30.99 19.72 8.62
CA PRO A 171 -32.10 18.80 8.94
C PRO A 171 -32.56 17.92 7.77
N GLU A 172 -32.61 18.45 6.57
CA GLU A 172 -32.98 17.72 5.35
C GLU A 172 -31.98 16.62 4.99
N SER A 173 -30.77 16.70 5.53
CA SER A 173 -29.66 15.77 5.34
C SER A 173 -29.46 14.83 6.54
N GLN A 174 -30.19 15.00 7.64
CA GLN A 174 -30.15 14.12 8.81
C GLN A 174 -30.89 12.80 8.54
N PHE A 175 -30.41 11.98 7.58
CA PHE A 175 -31.14 10.80 7.12
C PHE A 175 -31.38 9.77 8.23
N ALA A 176 -30.52 9.68 9.26
CA ALA A 176 -30.79 8.84 10.43
C ALA A 176 -32.04 9.30 11.20
N ARG A 177 -32.13 10.60 11.50
CA ARG A 177 -33.32 11.18 12.15
C ARG A 177 -34.57 11.03 11.30
N ARG A 178 -34.46 11.35 10.00
CA ARG A 178 -35.58 11.26 9.05
C ARG A 178 -36.16 9.84 8.99
N LEU A 179 -35.30 8.83 8.96
CA LEU A 179 -35.73 7.42 8.99
C LEU A 179 -36.37 7.06 10.34
N ALA A 180 -35.77 7.46 11.46
CA ALA A 180 -36.34 7.18 12.79
C ALA A 180 -37.74 7.80 12.98
N GLU A 181 -37.95 9.05 12.55
CA GLU A 181 -39.27 9.71 12.60
C GLU A 181 -40.35 9.05 11.72
N ASN A 182 -39.92 8.27 10.73
CA ASN A 182 -40.76 7.52 9.80
C ASN A 182 -40.85 6.01 10.15
N GLY A 183 -40.55 5.64 11.40
CA GLY A 183 -40.83 4.30 11.94
C GLY A 183 -39.75 3.25 11.64
N PHE A 184 -38.54 3.65 11.28
CA PHE A 184 -37.40 2.76 11.12
C PHE A 184 -36.54 2.72 12.39
N GLY A 185 -36.02 1.53 12.71
CA GLY A 185 -34.93 1.43 13.68
C GLY A 185 -33.64 1.85 12.99
N VAL A 186 -32.81 2.69 13.61
CA VAL A 186 -31.60 3.19 12.96
C VAL A 186 -30.39 2.99 13.85
N ILE A 187 -29.37 2.32 13.34
CA ILE A 187 -28.06 2.18 13.97
C ILE A 187 -27.13 3.17 13.27
N VAL A 188 -26.45 4.02 14.03
CA VAL A 188 -25.55 5.07 13.53
C VAL A 188 -24.16 4.83 14.12
N PRO A 189 -23.34 3.97 13.50
CA PRO A 189 -21.95 3.77 13.90
C PRO A 189 -21.14 5.06 13.70
N MET A 190 -20.15 5.31 14.57
CA MET A 190 -19.09 6.27 14.24
C MET A 190 -18.09 5.64 13.26
N LEU A 191 -17.53 6.48 12.39
CA LEU A 191 -16.38 6.15 11.54
C LEU A 191 -15.16 6.89 12.06
N ILE A 192 -13.97 6.32 11.84
CA ILE A 192 -12.72 6.97 12.20
C ILE A 192 -12.56 8.24 11.37
N ASP A 193 -12.39 9.38 12.03
CA ASP A 193 -12.37 10.71 11.40
C ASP A 193 -11.03 11.07 10.75
N ARG A 194 -10.94 12.25 10.11
CA ARG A 194 -9.73 12.77 9.49
C ARG A 194 -8.94 13.73 10.38
N SER A 195 -9.23 13.77 11.69
CA SER A 195 -8.41 14.52 12.66
C SER A 195 -7.05 13.83 12.87
N ASP A 196 -6.04 14.58 13.29
CA ASP A 196 -4.70 14.10 13.67
C ASP A 196 -4.48 14.10 15.20
N ALA A 197 -5.49 14.44 15.99
CA ALA A 197 -5.35 14.67 17.44
C ALA A 197 -4.84 13.45 18.23
N GLY A 198 -5.05 12.24 17.71
CA GLY A 198 -4.68 10.95 18.26
C GLY A 198 -3.52 10.26 17.54
N SER A 199 -2.94 10.88 16.50
CA SER A 199 -1.79 10.38 15.73
C SER A 199 -0.48 10.68 16.46
N ASN A 200 -0.39 10.12 17.66
CA ASN A 200 0.73 10.28 18.58
C ASN A 200 0.78 9.11 19.58
N THR A 201 1.85 9.07 20.34
CA THR A 201 2.07 8.08 21.40
C THR A 201 2.67 8.76 22.63
N PRO A 202 2.36 8.31 23.86
CA PRO A 202 3.02 8.81 25.05
C PRO A 202 4.47 8.32 25.18
N TRP A 203 4.88 7.29 24.41
CA TRP A 203 6.19 6.66 24.50
C TRP A 203 7.29 7.43 23.75
N ILE A 204 6.89 8.27 22.79
CA ILE A 204 7.79 9.04 21.93
C ILE A 204 7.33 10.49 21.97
N ASP A 205 8.27 11.41 22.15
CA ASP A 205 8.02 12.84 22.01
C ASP A 205 7.91 13.23 20.52
N ALA A 206 6.88 12.71 19.85
CA ALA A 206 6.57 12.98 18.45
C ALA A 206 5.05 12.95 18.22
N LYS A 207 4.58 13.93 17.46
CA LYS A 207 3.21 14.02 16.95
C LYS A 207 3.26 14.16 15.43
N THR A 208 2.30 13.57 14.73
CA THR A 208 2.22 13.64 13.27
C THR A 208 0.91 14.32 12.84
N ASN A 209 0.90 14.90 11.64
CA ASN A 209 -0.32 15.43 11.03
C ASN A 209 -1.09 14.37 10.22
N GLU A 210 -0.81 13.10 10.45
CA GLU A 210 -1.50 11.99 9.80
C GLU A 210 -2.95 11.97 10.27
N PRO A 211 -3.95 12.05 9.37
CA PRO A 211 -5.34 11.80 9.75
C PRO A 211 -5.45 10.43 10.46
N HIS A 212 -6.35 10.27 11.42
CA HIS A 212 -6.54 8.99 12.13
C HIS A 212 -6.75 7.83 11.16
N ARG A 213 -7.46 8.07 10.04
CA ARG A 213 -7.64 7.07 8.98
C ARG A 213 -6.32 6.64 8.35
N GLU A 214 -5.41 7.58 8.09
CA GLU A 214 -4.07 7.29 7.57
C GLU A 214 -3.19 6.62 8.61
N TRP A 215 -3.22 7.11 9.86
CA TRP A 215 -2.50 6.53 10.99
C TRP A 215 -2.77 5.03 11.11
N ILE A 216 -4.05 4.62 11.06
CA ILE A 216 -4.43 3.20 11.09
C ILE A 216 -4.10 2.50 9.76
N TYR A 217 -4.33 3.16 8.61
CA TYR A 217 -4.06 2.58 7.30
C TYR A 217 -2.59 2.15 7.13
N ARG A 218 -1.62 3.01 7.46
CA ARG A 218 -0.19 2.74 7.25
C ARG A 218 0.24 1.46 8.00
N GLN A 219 -0.19 1.35 9.25
CA GLN A 219 0.09 0.20 10.10
C GLN A 219 -0.61 -1.06 9.56
N ALA A 220 -1.90 -0.95 9.25
CA ALA A 220 -2.72 -2.08 8.82
C ALA A 220 -2.28 -2.63 7.46
N PHE A 221 -1.91 -1.76 6.51
CA PHE A 221 -1.49 -2.14 5.16
C PHE A 221 -0.25 -3.04 5.19
N MET A 222 0.73 -2.72 6.05
CA MET A 222 1.90 -3.56 6.30
C MET A 222 1.52 -4.97 6.79
N MET A 223 0.44 -5.06 7.57
CA MET A 223 -0.14 -6.31 8.09
C MET A 223 -1.20 -6.92 7.16
N GLY A 224 -1.37 -6.40 5.94
CA GLY A 224 -2.36 -6.94 4.98
C GLY A 224 -3.81 -6.67 5.38
N GLU A 225 -4.03 -5.78 6.35
CA GLU A 225 -5.34 -5.33 6.79
C GLU A 225 -5.62 -3.92 6.25
N HIS A 226 -6.86 -3.47 6.38
CA HIS A 226 -7.27 -2.17 5.85
C HIS A 226 -8.34 -1.54 6.74
N ILE A 227 -8.30 -0.21 6.93
CA ILE A 227 -9.27 0.50 7.76
C ILE A 227 -10.72 0.29 7.28
N ILE A 228 -10.93 0.33 5.96
CA ILE A 228 -12.21 -0.05 5.33
C ILE A 228 -12.65 -1.45 5.77
N GLY A 229 -11.74 -2.43 5.85
CA GLY A 229 -12.03 -3.79 6.31
C GLY A 229 -12.53 -3.84 7.75
N TYR A 230 -11.93 -3.06 8.66
CA TYR A 230 -12.41 -2.93 10.04
C TYR A 230 -13.80 -2.31 10.12
N GLU A 231 -14.04 -1.20 9.41
CA GLU A 231 -15.33 -0.50 9.42
C GLU A 231 -16.42 -1.36 8.77
N VAL A 232 -16.11 -2.12 7.72
CA VAL A 232 -17.01 -3.13 7.14
C VAL A 232 -17.34 -4.22 8.16
N ALA A 233 -16.37 -4.75 8.90
CA ALA A 233 -16.65 -5.74 9.95
C ALA A 233 -17.60 -5.19 11.04
N LYS A 234 -17.40 -3.93 11.47
CA LYS A 234 -18.30 -3.23 12.41
C LYS A 234 -19.74 -3.15 11.88
N VAL A 235 -19.92 -2.81 10.61
CA VAL A 235 -21.23 -2.72 9.94
C VAL A 235 -21.87 -4.09 9.76
N LEU A 236 -21.12 -5.11 9.35
CA LEU A 236 -21.65 -6.47 9.21
C LEU A 236 -22.08 -7.06 10.55
N ALA A 237 -21.36 -6.77 11.64
CA ALA A 237 -21.77 -7.15 12.99
C ALA A 237 -23.10 -6.47 13.38
N ALA A 238 -23.24 -5.16 13.12
CA ALA A 238 -24.49 -4.43 13.35
C ALA A 238 -25.65 -4.99 12.50
N ALA A 239 -25.40 -5.33 11.23
CA ALA A 239 -26.37 -5.92 10.33
C ALA A 239 -26.84 -7.29 10.83
N LYS A 240 -25.93 -8.09 11.37
CA LYS A 240 -26.24 -9.38 11.98
C LYS A 240 -27.12 -9.25 13.22
N TRP A 241 -26.80 -8.31 14.11
CA TRP A 241 -27.66 -8.01 15.26
C TRP A 241 -29.05 -7.52 14.84
N ALA A 242 -29.11 -6.64 13.83
CA ALA A 242 -30.36 -6.09 13.31
C ALA A 242 -31.23 -7.15 12.62
N SER A 243 -30.62 -8.06 11.86
CA SER A 243 -31.30 -9.17 11.19
C SER A 243 -31.98 -10.11 12.20
N ALA A 244 -31.34 -10.34 13.35
CA ALA A 244 -31.91 -11.13 14.45
C ALA A 244 -33.20 -10.52 15.07
N GLN A 245 -33.54 -9.26 14.73
CA GLN A 245 -34.79 -8.63 15.17
C GLN A 245 -36.01 -9.03 14.31
N GLY A 246 -35.82 -9.84 13.26
CA GLY A 246 -36.89 -10.39 12.44
C GLY A 246 -37.58 -9.36 11.52
N VAL A 247 -36.86 -8.30 11.13
CA VAL A 247 -37.31 -7.30 10.14
C VAL A 247 -36.21 -7.05 9.11
N PRO A 248 -36.53 -6.54 7.90
CA PRO A 248 -35.51 -6.26 6.89
C PRO A 248 -34.43 -5.30 7.39
N VAL A 249 -33.22 -5.48 6.87
CA VAL A 249 -32.07 -4.61 7.18
C VAL A 249 -31.62 -3.89 5.91
N GLY A 250 -31.37 -2.59 6.01
CA GLY A 250 -30.76 -1.79 4.95
C GLY A 250 -29.52 -1.05 5.44
N ALA A 251 -28.73 -0.53 4.50
CA ALA A 251 -27.61 0.35 4.79
C ALA A 251 -27.72 1.64 3.96
N VAL A 252 -27.33 2.77 4.54
CA VAL A 252 -27.24 4.06 3.83
C VAL A 252 -26.01 4.78 4.32
N GLY A 253 -25.29 5.44 3.41
CA GLY A 253 -24.21 6.31 3.84
C GLY A 253 -23.82 7.40 2.85
N TYR A 254 -23.07 8.36 3.38
CA TYR A 254 -22.55 9.53 2.68
C TYR A 254 -21.02 9.58 2.78
N GLY A 255 -20.30 9.90 1.70
CA GLY A 255 -18.83 10.03 1.74
C GLY A 255 -18.15 8.71 2.11
N GLU A 256 -17.30 8.70 3.16
CA GLU A 256 -16.74 7.44 3.70
C GLU A 256 -17.83 6.48 4.19
N GLY A 257 -18.93 6.99 4.74
CA GLY A 257 -20.08 6.16 5.08
C GLY A 257 -20.74 5.54 3.86
N GLY A 258 -20.74 6.25 2.73
CA GLY A 258 -21.20 5.74 1.45
C GLY A 258 -20.33 4.58 0.97
N LEU A 259 -19.00 4.75 1.04
CA LEU A 259 -18.00 3.70 0.78
C LEU A 259 -18.26 2.48 1.66
N VAL A 260 -18.31 2.65 2.99
CA VAL A 260 -18.43 1.55 3.94
C VAL A 260 -19.78 0.84 3.81
N ALA A 261 -20.88 1.57 3.61
CA ALA A 261 -22.20 0.99 3.33
C ALA A 261 -22.15 0.10 2.08
N PHE A 262 -21.56 0.62 1.01
CA PHE A 262 -21.44 -0.04 -0.28
C PHE A 262 -20.61 -1.32 -0.19
N TYR A 263 -19.43 -1.24 0.43
CA TYR A 263 -18.51 -2.37 0.55
C TYR A 263 -19.04 -3.42 1.51
N SER A 264 -19.74 -3.02 2.58
CA SER A 264 -20.44 -3.94 3.47
C SER A 264 -21.52 -4.71 2.74
N ALA A 265 -22.34 -4.02 1.93
CA ALA A 265 -23.36 -4.67 1.13
C ALA A 265 -22.77 -5.68 0.15
N ALA A 266 -21.68 -5.33 -0.55
CA ALA A 266 -20.99 -6.22 -1.49
C ALA A 266 -20.33 -7.43 -0.83
N SER A 267 -19.96 -7.34 0.44
CA SER A 267 -19.25 -8.40 1.20
C SER A 267 -20.16 -9.53 1.74
N VAL A 268 -21.47 -9.45 1.52
CA VAL A 268 -22.45 -10.42 2.02
C VAL A 268 -22.76 -11.50 0.97
N GLY A 269 -22.58 -12.78 1.30
CA GLY A 269 -22.86 -13.94 0.42
C GLY A 269 -24.34 -14.13 0.07
N GLN A 270 -24.64 -14.95 -0.96
CA GLN A 270 -26.01 -15.14 -1.48
C GLN A 270 -26.99 -15.69 -0.41
N GLY A 271 -26.52 -16.50 0.53
CA GLY A 271 -27.34 -17.09 1.59
C GLY A 271 -27.51 -16.24 2.86
N GLY A 272 -26.88 -15.06 2.94
CA GLY A 272 -26.97 -14.16 4.08
C GLY A 272 -27.85 -12.95 3.77
N GLU A 273 -29.11 -12.93 4.19
CA GLU A 273 -29.98 -11.74 4.07
C GLU A 273 -29.60 -10.64 5.09
N LEU A 274 -28.30 -10.33 5.24
CA LEU A 274 -27.83 -9.35 6.24
C LEU A 274 -28.14 -7.90 5.85
N ILE A 275 -28.07 -7.56 4.55
CA ILE A 275 -28.34 -6.20 4.06
C ILE A 275 -29.15 -6.31 2.76
N LYS A 276 -30.47 -6.10 2.82
CA LYS A 276 -31.42 -6.28 1.72
C LYS A 276 -31.39 -5.16 0.69
N ALA A 277 -31.08 -3.92 1.10
CA ALA A 277 -30.95 -2.79 0.20
C ALA A 277 -29.93 -1.78 0.72
N THR A 278 -29.21 -1.14 -0.18
CA THR A 278 -28.14 -0.18 0.16
C THR A 278 -28.30 1.12 -0.62
N MET A 279 -28.10 2.25 0.03
CA MET A 279 -28.01 3.57 -0.60
C MET A 279 -26.61 4.15 -0.42
N VAL A 280 -26.00 4.57 -1.54
CA VAL A 280 -24.65 5.13 -1.62
C VAL A 280 -24.75 6.57 -2.09
N SER A 281 -24.35 7.53 -1.24
CA SER A 281 -24.38 8.96 -1.56
C SER A 281 -22.96 9.54 -1.53
N GLY A 282 -22.60 10.33 -2.53
CA GLY A 282 -21.33 11.10 -2.53
C GLY A 282 -20.09 10.21 -2.48
N TYR A 283 -20.07 9.10 -3.24
CA TYR A 283 -18.93 8.19 -3.32
C TYR A 283 -18.79 7.49 -4.69
N PHE A 284 -19.88 6.92 -5.22
CA PHE A 284 -19.85 6.04 -6.39
C PHE A 284 -19.37 6.76 -7.66
N LYS A 285 -18.26 6.30 -8.26
CA LYS A 285 -17.64 6.89 -9.47
C LYS A 285 -16.60 5.97 -10.12
N SER A 286 -15.94 6.44 -11.18
CA SER A 286 -14.80 5.70 -11.75
C SER A 286 -13.66 5.63 -10.74
N ARG A 287 -13.14 4.43 -10.51
CA ARG A 287 -12.04 4.21 -9.55
C ARG A 287 -10.65 4.28 -10.16
N GLN A 288 -10.53 4.57 -11.47
CA GLN A 288 -9.24 4.57 -12.18
C GLN A 288 -8.27 5.66 -11.69
N GLN A 289 -8.75 6.68 -10.98
CA GLN A 289 -7.92 7.74 -10.39
C GLN A 289 -7.92 7.69 -8.85
N THR A 290 -8.23 6.53 -8.23
CA THR A 290 -8.23 6.36 -6.77
C THR A 290 -6.89 6.74 -6.12
N TRP A 291 -5.78 6.67 -6.86
CA TRP A 291 -4.45 7.09 -6.39
C TRP A 291 -4.36 8.59 -6.04
N GLU A 292 -5.28 9.45 -6.52
CA GLU A 292 -5.36 10.88 -6.15
C GLU A 292 -6.15 11.14 -4.86
N GLU A 293 -6.96 10.17 -4.43
CA GLU A 293 -7.79 10.29 -3.22
C GLU A 293 -6.91 10.21 -1.95
N PRO A 294 -7.40 10.40 -0.73
CA PRO A 294 -6.60 10.16 0.47
C PRO A 294 -6.07 8.71 0.54
N ILE A 295 -4.84 8.53 1.07
CA ILE A 295 -4.13 7.25 0.99
C ILE A 295 -4.89 6.08 1.63
N TYR A 296 -5.71 6.36 2.64
CA TYR A 296 -6.57 5.38 3.30
C TYR A 296 -7.71 4.83 2.42
N ARG A 297 -7.83 5.25 1.15
CA ARG A 297 -8.69 4.62 0.11
C ARG A 297 -7.91 3.76 -0.89
N ASN A 298 -6.59 3.66 -0.77
CA ASN A 298 -5.73 2.90 -1.66
C ASN A 298 -5.69 1.42 -1.26
N VAL A 299 -6.58 0.62 -1.86
CA VAL A 299 -6.69 -0.83 -1.64
C VAL A 299 -5.77 -1.59 -2.60
N TRP A 300 -4.94 -2.49 -2.06
CA TRP A 300 -4.01 -3.31 -2.85
C TRP A 300 -4.76 -4.23 -3.81
N GLY A 301 -4.49 -4.09 -5.11
CA GLY A 301 -5.03 -4.97 -6.15
C GLY A 301 -6.49 -4.73 -6.55
N LEU A 302 -7.19 -3.75 -5.96
CA LEU A 302 -8.62 -3.54 -6.19
C LEU A 302 -8.99 -3.50 -7.68
N LEU A 303 -8.30 -2.66 -8.46
CA LEU A 303 -8.60 -2.42 -9.87
C LEU A 303 -8.23 -3.57 -10.80
N LYS A 304 -7.51 -4.61 -10.32
CA LYS A 304 -7.28 -5.84 -11.08
C LYS A 304 -8.60 -6.53 -11.42
N GLU A 305 -9.52 -6.53 -10.47
CA GLU A 305 -10.76 -7.32 -10.53
C GLU A 305 -12.01 -6.46 -10.35
N PHE A 306 -11.91 -5.30 -9.70
CA PHE A 306 -13.08 -4.52 -9.24
C PHE A 306 -12.93 -3.02 -9.50
N GLY A 307 -13.93 -2.42 -10.14
CA GLY A 307 -14.31 -1.02 -10.00
C GLY A 307 -15.66 -0.92 -9.29
N ASP A 308 -16.23 0.29 -9.20
CA ASP A 308 -17.49 0.49 -8.50
C ASP A 308 -18.66 -0.22 -9.20
N ALA A 309 -18.66 -0.32 -10.54
CA ALA A 309 -19.65 -1.12 -11.28
C ALA A 309 -19.59 -2.61 -10.90
N GLU A 310 -18.39 -3.16 -10.79
CA GLU A 310 -18.14 -4.54 -10.35
C GLU A 310 -18.59 -4.75 -8.89
N ILE A 311 -18.24 -3.85 -7.98
CA ILE A 311 -18.68 -3.93 -6.58
C ILE A 311 -20.21 -3.82 -6.46
N ALA A 312 -20.84 -2.98 -7.28
CA ALA A 312 -22.30 -2.87 -7.34
C ALA A 312 -22.96 -4.16 -7.83
N ALA A 313 -22.33 -4.87 -8.77
CA ALA A 313 -22.79 -6.17 -9.23
C ALA A 313 -22.77 -7.22 -8.10
N LEU A 314 -21.79 -7.18 -7.18
CA LEU A 314 -21.72 -8.09 -6.03
C LEU A 314 -22.94 -8.02 -5.10
N ILE A 315 -23.64 -6.89 -5.08
CA ILE A 315 -24.83 -6.68 -4.25
C ILE A 315 -26.02 -7.49 -4.79
N ALA A 316 -26.07 -7.78 -6.10
CA ALA A 316 -27.17 -8.53 -6.70
C ALA A 316 -27.43 -9.87 -5.98
N PRO A 317 -28.70 -10.28 -5.78
CA PRO A 317 -29.93 -9.64 -6.28
C PRO A 317 -30.50 -8.52 -5.38
N ARG A 318 -29.73 -8.04 -4.39
CA ARG A 318 -30.19 -7.08 -3.38
C ARG A 318 -30.20 -5.65 -3.93
N GLY A 319 -31.02 -4.78 -3.33
CA GLY A 319 -31.31 -3.46 -3.87
C GLY A 319 -30.16 -2.46 -3.76
N LEU A 320 -29.97 -1.62 -4.77
CA LEU A 320 -28.95 -0.56 -4.79
C LEU A 320 -29.53 0.79 -5.23
N VAL A 321 -29.36 1.82 -4.42
CA VAL A 321 -29.60 3.20 -4.80
C VAL A 321 -28.27 3.95 -4.84
N VAL A 322 -27.93 4.53 -5.98
CA VAL A 322 -26.81 5.46 -6.12
C VAL A 322 -27.37 6.88 -6.15
N GLU A 323 -26.93 7.73 -5.23
CA GLU A 323 -27.27 9.14 -5.19
C GLU A 323 -26.04 9.97 -5.57
N TYR A 324 -26.13 10.67 -6.70
CA TYR A 324 -25.15 11.67 -7.10
C TYR A 324 -25.35 12.94 -6.27
N SER A 325 -24.64 13.02 -5.15
CA SER A 325 -24.51 14.19 -4.27
C SER A 325 -23.09 14.72 -4.28
N ALA A 326 -22.88 15.93 -3.76
CA ALA A 326 -21.54 16.48 -3.61
C ALA A 326 -20.73 15.64 -2.62
N GLU A 327 -19.52 15.22 -3.00
CA GLU A 327 -18.60 14.53 -2.09
C GLU A 327 -18.14 15.46 -0.95
N PRO A 328 -17.77 14.91 0.22
CA PRO A 328 -17.04 15.66 1.23
C PRO A 328 -15.80 16.31 0.62
N ALA A 329 -15.57 17.60 0.89
CA ALA A 329 -14.41 18.31 0.38
C ALA A 329 -13.18 18.00 1.25
N VAL A 330 -12.16 17.40 0.66
CA VAL A 330 -10.85 17.17 1.28
C VAL A 330 -9.80 17.71 0.31
N ASP A 331 -8.96 18.65 0.75
CA ASP A 331 -7.94 19.31 -0.11
C ASP A 331 -6.51 19.01 0.35
N GLY A 332 -6.31 17.87 1.02
CA GLY A 332 -5.05 17.45 1.62
C GLY A 332 -5.21 16.91 3.04
N PRO A 333 -4.12 16.41 3.65
CA PRO A 333 -4.12 16.06 5.06
C PRO A 333 -4.22 17.30 5.95
N PRO A 334 -4.53 17.15 7.25
CA PRO A 334 -4.43 18.23 8.23
C PRO A 334 -3.10 18.99 8.11
N PRO A 335 -3.11 20.34 8.13
CA PRO A 335 -1.89 21.10 8.08
C PRO A 335 -1.08 20.88 9.37
N ALA A 336 0.21 20.55 9.22
CA ALA A 336 1.09 20.39 10.37
C ALA A 336 1.24 21.72 11.14
N GLN A 337 0.80 21.73 12.39
CA GLN A 337 0.99 22.86 13.31
C GLN A 337 2.41 22.84 13.91
N ALA A 338 2.79 23.92 14.60
CA ALA A 338 4.09 23.99 15.27
C ALA A 338 4.26 22.83 16.27
N GLY A 339 5.37 22.08 16.15
CA GLY A 339 5.64 20.90 16.98
C GLY A 339 4.99 19.60 16.49
N ILE A 340 4.23 19.64 15.39
CA ILE A 340 3.67 18.47 14.71
C ILE A 340 4.49 18.20 13.45
N LYS A 341 4.92 16.95 13.24
CA LYS A 341 5.65 16.53 12.05
C LYS A 341 4.73 16.53 10.84
N ASN A 342 5.21 17.10 9.74
CA ASN A 342 4.54 17.06 8.45
C ASN A 342 4.94 15.81 7.68
N CYS A 343 4.23 14.71 7.89
CA CYS A 343 4.54 13.44 7.27
C CYS A 343 3.35 12.77 6.56
N ALA A 344 2.14 13.30 6.70
CA ALA A 344 0.93 12.75 6.08
C ALA A 344 0.98 12.70 4.55
N ALA A 345 0.34 11.69 3.96
CA ALA A 345 0.28 11.53 2.52
C ALA A 345 -0.68 12.56 1.88
N PRO A 346 -0.37 13.09 0.69
CA PRO A 346 -1.27 13.98 -0.03
C PRO A 346 -2.51 13.20 -0.52
N GLY A 347 -3.63 13.88 -0.68
CA GLY A 347 -4.83 13.31 -1.31
C GLY A 347 -6.02 14.23 -1.18
N LYS A 348 -6.92 14.18 -2.16
CA LYS A 348 -8.07 15.08 -2.24
C LYS A 348 -9.35 14.32 -2.57
N LEU A 349 -10.48 14.83 -2.09
CA LEU A 349 -11.81 14.37 -2.47
C LEU A 349 -12.51 15.51 -3.21
N THR A 350 -12.87 15.24 -4.46
CA THR A 350 -13.56 16.19 -5.34
C THR A 350 -14.79 15.52 -5.93
N THR A 351 -15.88 16.27 -6.01
CA THR A 351 -17.13 15.75 -6.60
C THR A 351 -16.90 15.43 -8.08
N PRO A 352 -17.14 14.19 -8.53
CA PRO A 352 -16.97 13.79 -9.92
C PRO A 352 -18.02 14.48 -10.81
N SER A 353 -17.84 14.44 -12.12
CA SER A 353 -18.89 14.89 -13.03
C SER A 353 -20.09 13.93 -13.00
N ALA A 354 -21.30 14.44 -13.22
CA ALA A 354 -22.49 13.58 -13.31
C ALA A 354 -22.36 12.51 -14.41
N LYS A 355 -21.69 12.87 -15.52
CA LYS A 355 -21.43 11.97 -16.64
C LYS A 355 -20.54 10.80 -16.24
N GLU A 356 -19.56 11.03 -15.38
CA GLU A 356 -18.68 9.96 -14.87
C GLU A 356 -19.47 8.98 -13.99
N VAL A 357 -20.28 9.49 -13.06
CA VAL A 357 -21.13 8.67 -12.19
C VAL A 357 -22.15 7.88 -13.00
N GLU A 358 -22.80 8.53 -13.97
CA GLU A 358 -23.76 7.87 -14.87
C GLU A 358 -23.07 6.80 -15.73
N ALA A 359 -21.89 7.08 -16.28
CA ALA A 359 -21.14 6.10 -17.08
C ALA A 359 -20.78 4.87 -16.25
N GLU A 360 -20.28 5.04 -15.03
CA GLU A 360 -19.97 3.92 -14.14
C GLU A 360 -21.23 3.15 -13.73
N TYR A 361 -22.33 3.86 -13.47
CA TYR A 361 -23.61 3.23 -13.10
C TYR A 361 -24.19 2.40 -14.25
N LEU A 362 -24.06 2.89 -15.48
CA LEU A 362 -24.55 2.18 -16.67
C LEU A 362 -23.76 0.90 -16.95
N ARG A 363 -22.48 0.80 -16.55
CA ARG A 363 -21.68 -0.44 -16.67
C ARG A 363 -22.25 -1.60 -15.87
N ILE A 364 -22.99 -1.35 -14.78
CA ILE A 364 -23.59 -2.42 -13.94
C ILE A 364 -24.49 -3.34 -14.79
N LYS A 365 -25.17 -2.82 -15.82
CA LYS A 365 -26.06 -3.61 -16.68
C LYS A 365 -25.34 -4.66 -17.53
N GLU A 366 -24.05 -4.46 -17.78
CA GLU A 366 -23.22 -5.39 -18.54
C GLU A 366 -22.81 -6.59 -17.67
N LEU A 367 -22.77 -6.40 -16.35
CA LEU A 367 -22.41 -7.42 -15.36
C LEU A 367 -23.65 -8.16 -14.83
N VAL A 368 -24.71 -7.42 -14.49
CA VAL A 368 -25.95 -7.96 -13.91
C VAL A 368 -27.17 -7.39 -14.64
N PRO A 369 -28.04 -8.25 -15.22
CA PRO A 369 -29.25 -7.80 -15.88
C PRO A 369 -30.15 -6.95 -14.95
N PRO A 370 -30.79 -5.87 -15.46
CA PRO A 370 -31.63 -4.99 -14.64
C PRO A 370 -32.76 -5.70 -13.88
N GLU A 371 -33.27 -6.82 -14.39
CA GLU A 371 -34.30 -7.64 -13.78
C GLU A 371 -33.81 -8.44 -12.56
N THR A 372 -32.51 -8.70 -12.46
CA THR A 372 -31.90 -9.48 -11.38
C THR A 372 -31.58 -8.63 -10.16
N GLN A 373 -31.44 -7.31 -10.34
CA GLN A 373 -31.07 -6.39 -9.26
C GLN A 373 -31.91 -5.12 -9.35
N PRO A 374 -32.80 -4.84 -8.37
CA PRO A 374 -33.48 -3.56 -8.33
C PRO A 374 -32.45 -2.46 -8.04
N ARG A 375 -32.21 -1.59 -9.00
CA ARG A 375 -31.24 -0.49 -8.88
C ARG A 375 -31.77 0.84 -9.40
N ARG A 376 -31.32 1.94 -8.78
CA ARG A 376 -31.71 3.31 -9.17
C ARG A 376 -30.55 4.28 -9.05
N LEU A 377 -30.35 5.11 -10.07
CA LEU A 377 -29.53 6.32 -10.01
C LEU A 377 -30.44 7.53 -9.71
N VAL A 378 -30.06 8.34 -8.73
CA VAL A 378 -30.73 9.59 -8.35
C VAL A 378 -29.75 10.74 -8.54
N SER A 379 -30.15 11.75 -9.30
CA SER A 379 -29.37 12.96 -9.58
C SER A 379 -30.25 14.20 -9.44
N GLY A 380 -29.62 15.37 -9.35
CA GLY A 380 -30.30 16.66 -9.39
C GLY A 380 -30.76 17.03 -10.81
N THR A 381 -31.41 18.19 -10.93
CA THR A 381 -31.84 18.72 -12.24
C THR A 381 -30.65 19.14 -13.09
N GLU A 382 -30.76 18.98 -14.41
CA GLU A 382 -29.75 19.42 -15.40
C GLU A 382 -28.34 18.82 -15.17
N GLY A 383 -28.25 17.57 -14.70
CA GLY A 383 -26.97 16.90 -14.47
C GLY A 383 -26.18 17.48 -13.29
N ARG A 384 -26.84 18.19 -12.36
CA ARG A 384 -26.21 18.67 -11.11
C ARG A 384 -26.31 17.61 -10.01
N ALA A 385 -25.43 17.70 -9.03
CA ALA A 385 -25.57 16.94 -7.80
C ALA A 385 -26.91 17.28 -7.12
N VAL A 386 -27.50 16.33 -6.40
CA VAL A 386 -28.65 16.64 -5.54
C VAL A 386 -28.27 17.72 -4.53
N LYS A 387 -29.21 18.61 -4.21
CA LYS A 387 -28.96 19.77 -3.33
C LYS A 387 -28.46 19.32 -1.95
N THR A 388 -29.02 18.24 -1.45
CA THR A 388 -28.76 17.68 -0.12
C THR A 388 -28.59 16.18 -0.24
N MET A 389 -27.59 15.62 0.45
CA MET A 389 -27.48 14.17 0.58
C MET A 389 -28.70 13.60 1.32
N GLY A 390 -29.02 12.33 1.08
CA GLY A 390 -30.20 11.69 1.66
C GLY A 390 -31.51 12.23 1.08
N SER A 391 -31.57 12.61 -0.20
CA SER A 391 -32.78 13.18 -0.80
C SER A 391 -34.00 12.27 -0.70
N ASP A 392 -35.21 12.85 -0.71
CA ASP A 392 -36.49 12.11 -0.64
C ASP A 392 -36.57 11.01 -1.71
N SER A 393 -36.07 11.29 -2.90
CA SER A 393 -36.05 10.35 -4.02
C SER A 393 -35.13 9.15 -3.74
N ALA A 394 -33.96 9.39 -3.17
CA ALA A 394 -32.98 8.35 -2.86
C ALA A 394 -33.41 7.51 -1.66
N LEU A 395 -33.79 8.15 -0.54
CA LEU A 395 -34.35 7.45 0.63
C LEU A 395 -35.62 6.68 0.27
N GLY A 396 -36.50 7.28 -0.55
CA GLY A 396 -37.71 6.60 -1.03
C GLY A 396 -37.39 5.38 -1.88
N GLY A 397 -36.32 5.43 -2.68
CA GLY A 397 -35.80 4.27 -3.41
C GLY A 397 -35.35 3.14 -2.47
N LEU A 398 -34.57 3.47 -1.44
CA LEU A 398 -34.09 2.52 -0.44
C LEU A 398 -35.26 1.85 0.30
N VAL A 399 -36.18 2.66 0.84
CA VAL A 399 -37.37 2.20 1.57
C VAL A 399 -38.23 1.28 0.72
N LYS A 400 -38.44 1.64 -0.56
CA LYS A 400 -39.17 0.79 -1.51
C LYS A 400 -38.48 -0.57 -1.71
N MET A 401 -37.16 -0.60 -1.85
CA MET A 401 -36.40 -1.85 -2.02
C MET A 401 -36.38 -2.73 -0.76
N LEU A 402 -36.57 -2.14 0.42
CA LEU A 402 -36.77 -2.90 1.67
C LEU A 402 -38.16 -3.55 1.76
N GLY A 403 -39.12 -3.08 0.95
CA GLY A 403 -40.51 -3.54 0.95
C GLY A 403 -41.42 -2.77 1.90
N ALA A 404 -41.00 -1.58 2.35
CA ALA A 404 -41.81 -0.70 3.18
C ALA A 404 -42.52 0.38 2.33
N PRO A 405 -43.69 0.88 2.76
CA PRO A 405 -44.40 1.94 2.04
C PRO A 405 -43.60 3.26 2.07
N VAL A 406 -43.71 4.03 0.98
CA VAL A 406 -43.04 5.33 0.82
C VAL A 406 -44.04 6.45 1.16
N ASP A 407 -44.46 6.49 2.42
CA ASP A 407 -45.39 7.46 3.01
C ASP A 407 -44.64 8.43 3.94
N TRP A 408 -43.83 9.31 3.34
CA TRP A 408 -42.99 10.25 4.09
C TRP A 408 -43.81 11.26 4.88
N MET A 409 -43.61 11.28 6.20
CA MET A 409 -44.04 12.38 7.04
C MET A 409 -43.02 13.53 6.94
N GLN A 410 -43.54 14.76 6.97
CA GLN A 410 -42.71 15.96 7.13
C GLN A 410 -41.88 15.84 8.41
N LEU A 411 -40.60 16.18 8.32
CA LEU A 411 -39.69 16.15 9.47
C LEU A 411 -40.24 17.05 10.58
N SER A 412 -40.23 16.53 11.81
CA SER A 412 -40.68 17.27 12.98
C SER A 412 -39.84 18.54 13.18
N LYS A 413 -40.50 19.62 13.62
CA LYS A 413 -39.78 20.81 14.11
C LYS A 413 -39.17 20.58 15.49
N GLU A 414 -39.63 19.56 16.22
CA GLU A 414 -39.10 19.16 17.51
C GLU A 414 -37.79 18.41 17.31
N MET A 415 -36.68 19.04 17.71
CA MET A 415 -35.35 18.44 17.67
C MET A 415 -35.16 17.50 18.87
N PRO A 416 -34.50 16.34 18.71
CA PRO A 416 -34.11 15.54 19.87
C PRO A 416 -33.08 16.32 20.71
N HIS A 417 -33.23 16.30 22.02
CA HIS A 417 -32.31 16.95 22.96
C HIS A 417 -31.40 15.91 23.60
N ASP A 418 -30.09 16.09 23.50
CA ASP A 418 -29.10 15.22 24.14
C ASP A 418 -29.16 15.39 25.67
N GLN A 419 -29.45 14.32 26.39
CA GLN A 419 -29.62 14.28 27.83
C GLN A 419 -28.32 13.90 28.55
N ARG A 420 -27.28 13.47 27.82
CA ARG A 420 -25.99 13.11 28.41
C ARG A 420 -25.32 14.36 28.99
N GLN A 421 -24.76 14.23 30.19
CA GLN A 421 -24.00 15.29 30.84
C GLN A 421 -22.51 15.04 30.61
N GLY A 422 -21.80 15.93 29.94
CA GLY A 422 -20.34 15.78 29.77
C GLY A 422 -19.88 14.80 28.68
N PHE A 423 -20.78 14.32 27.81
CA PHE A 423 -20.39 13.52 26.66
C PHE A 423 -19.47 14.29 25.71
N ASP A 424 -18.31 13.71 25.40
CA ASP A 424 -17.36 14.22 24.43
C ASP A 424 -17.22 13.26 23.23
N PRO A 425 -17.68 13.64 22.02
CA PRO A 425 -17.50 12.82 20.83
C PRO A 425 -16.03 12.66 20.43
N ALA A 426 -15.14 13.61 20.76
CA ALA A 426 -13.71 13.50 20.48
C ALA A 426 -13.05 12.43 21.35
N ALA A 427 -13.40 12.35 22.64
CA ALA A 427 -12.97 11.25 23.50
C ALA A 427 -13.42 9.87 22.97
N ARG A 428 -14.63 9.76 22.42
CA ARG A 428 -15.08 8.52 21.74
C ARG A 428 -14.24 8.18 20.52
N GLN A 429 -13.95 9.17 19.67
CA GLN A 429 -13.07 9.00 18.51
C GLN A 429 -11.70 8.47 18.94
N LEU A 430 -11.05 9.12 19.92
CA LEU A 430 -9.73 8.71 20.40
C LEU A 430 -9.73 7.28 20.97
N ARG A 431 -10.77 6.87 21.71
CA ARG A 431 -10.89 5.47 22.18
C ARG A 431 -10.92 4.49 21.01
N GLN A 432 -11.72 4.76 19.99
CA GLN A 432 -11.85 3.88 18.83
C GLN A 432 -10.59 3.85 17.95
N VAL A 433 -9.89 4.98 17.81
CA VAL A 433 -8.57 5.03 17.15
C VAL A 433 -7.55 4.21 17.92
N LYS A 434 -7.46 4.38 19.24
CA LYS A 434 -6.50 3.66 20.09
C LYS A 434 -6.79 2.16 20.19
N GLU A 435 -8.06 1.75 20.12
CA GLU A 435 -8.44 0.34 20.04
C GLU A 435 -7.95 -0.29 18.73
N LEU A 436 -8.18 0.36 17.58
CA LEU A 436 -7.67 -0.12 16.29
C LEU A 436 -6.14 -0.13 16.24
N GLU A 437 -5.49 0.89 16.79
CA GLU A 437 -4.04 0.93 16.94
C GLU A 437 -3.55 -0.24 17.80
N ALA A 438 -4.17 -0.49 18.96
CA ALA A 438 -3.79 -1.58 19.85
C ALA A 438 -3.92 -2.95 19.18
N HIS A 439 -5.00 -3.17 18.40
CA HIS A 439 -5.20 -4.35 17.57
C HIS A 439 -4.03 -4.53 16.58
N VAL A 440 -3.76 -3.52 15.75
CA VAL A 440 -2.71 -3.62 14.73
C VAL A 440 -1.32 -3.74 15.33
N GLN A 441 -1.01 -3.01 16.40
CA GLN A 441 0.25 -3.17 17.14
C GLN A 441 0.37 -4.57 17.76
N GLY A 442 -0.75 -5.19 18.14
CA GLY A 442 -0.81 -6.61 18.48
C GLY A 442 -0.32 -7.48 17.32
N LEU A 443 -0.82 -7.27 16.11
CA LEU A 443 -0.38 -7.99 14.91
C LEU A 443 1.11 -7.79 14.63
N VAL A 444 1.61 -6.54 14.70
CA VAL A 444 3.04 -6.23 14.48
C VAL A 444 3.93 -7.00 15.46
N ARG A 445 3.60 -6.99 16.76
CA ARG A 445 4.37 -7.71 17.79
C ARG A 445 4.35 -9.23 17.61
N HIS A 446 3.23 -9.80 17.18
CA HIS A 446 3.11 -11.25 16.96
C HIS A 446 3.56 -11.68 15.56
N SER A 447 3.91 -10.74 14.68
CA SER A 447 4.22 -11.02 13.27
C SER A 447 5.38 -12.00 13.10
N GLY A 448 6.40 -11.97 13.98
CA GLY A 448 7.50 -12.93 13.98
C GLY A 448 7.01 -14.37 14.15
N TRP A 449 6.13 -14.62 15.11
CA TRP A 449 5.53 -15.94 15.32
C TRP A 449 4.67 -16.40 14.13
N VAL A 450 3.91 -15.48 13.53
CA VAL A 450 3.12 -15.77 12.32
C VAL A 450 4.04 -16.20 11.17
N ARG A 451 5.16 -15.49 10.97
CA ARG A 451 6.15 -15.83 9.95
C ARG A 451 6.89 -17.12 10.25
N ASP A 452 7.28 -17.38 11.50
CA ASP A 452 7.90 -18.66 11.89
C ASP A 452 6.95 -19.84 11.62
N ARG A 453 5.65 -19.67 11.92
CA ARG A 453 4.65 -20.67 11.57
C ARG A 453 4.45 -20.79 10.06
N LEU A 454 4.55 -19.70 9.30
CA LEU A 454 4.48 -19.77 7.84
C LEU A 454 5.72 -20.46 7.25
N TRP A 455 6.91 -20.23 7.80
CA TRP A 455 8.17 -20.64 7.23
C TRP A 455 8.78 -21.85 7.92
N LEU A 456 9.24 -21.68 9.16
CA LEU A 456 9.99 -22.68 9.91
C LEU A 456 9.17 -23.94 10.13
N SER A 457 7.87 -23.80 10.37
CA SER A 457 6.99 -24.96 10.55
C SER A 457 6.96 -25.89 9.33
N GLN A 458 7.12 -25.32 8.12
CA GLN A 458 7.14 -26.07 6.85
C GLN A 458 8.56 -26.55 6.51
N LEU A 459 9.58 -25.73 6.76
CA LEU A 459 10.98 -26.00 6.41
C LEU A 459 11.63 -27.03 7.34
N LEU A 460 11.41 -26.83 8.65
CA LEU A 460 12.10 -27.48 9.76
C LEU A 460 11.10 -27.87 10.87
N PRO A 461 10.10 -28.73 10.59
CA PRO A 461 9.08 -29.15 11.55
C PRO A 461 9.63 -29.77 12.84
N GLU A 462 10.87 -30.28 12.81
CA GLU A 462 11.58 -30.82 13.97
C GLU A 462 11.76 -29.79 15.09
N TYR A 463 11.78 -28.49 14.76
CA TYR A 463 11.96 -27.39 15.71
C TYR A 463 10.63 -26.86 16.26
N GLN A 464 9.49 -27.46 15.89
CA GLN A 464 8.21 -27.08 16.49
C GLN A 464 8.06 -27.63 17.92
N ASN A 465 8.77 -28.71 18.26
CA ASN A 465 8.71 -29.38 19.56
C ASN A 465 10.13 -29.56 20.12
N GLU A 466 10.83 -28.45 20.34
CA GLU A 466 12.20 -28.48 20.86
C GLU A 466 12.24 -29.02 22.30
N ALA A 467 12.73 -30.25 22.45
CA ALA A 467 13.14 -30.76 23.75
C ALA A 467 14.47 -30.11 24.15
N TRP A 468 14.59 -29.69 25.41
CA TRP A 468 15.86 -29.23 25.95
C TRP A 468 16.93 -30.33 25.81
N THR A 469 18.14 -29.93 25.41
CA THR A 469 19.22 -30.85 25.03
C THR A 469 20.59 -30.37 25.49
N LEU A 470 21.48 -31.32 25.76
CA LEU A 470 22.91 -31.11 26.09
C LEU A 470 23.84 -31.56 24.95
N ALA A 471 23.29 -31.89 23.77
CA ALA A 471 24.09 -32.33 22.63
C ALA A 471 25.14 -31.28 22.23
N TYR A 472 26.37 -31.72 21.98
CA TYR A 472 27.48 -30.82 21.60
C TYR A 472 27.26 -30.15 20.23
N GLY A 473 26.59 -30.86 19.31
CA GLY A 473 26.27 -30.36 17.98
C GLY A 473 25.23 -31.24 17.30
N PHE A 474 24.72 -30.76 16.18
CA PHE A 474 23.75 -31.46 15.33
C PHE A 474 24.34 -31.62 13.94
N GLU A 475 24.07 -32.76 13.31
CA GLU A 475 24.41 -32.94 11.89
C GLU A 475 23.55 -31.98 11.05
N PRO A 476 24.15 -31.20 10.13
CA PRO A 476 23.39 -30.30 9.28
C PRO A 476 22.44 -31.05 8.35
N PHE A 477 21.30 -30.44 8.05
CA PHE A 477 20.41 -30.92 7.01
C PHE A 477 21.00 -30.68 5.62
N SER A 478 20.50 -31.42 4.64
CA SER A 478 20.87 -31.23 3.23
C SER A 478 20.46 -29.83 2.73
N PRO A 479 21.35 -29.07 2.06
CA PRO A 479 21.02 -27.77 1.46
C PRO A 479 19.94 -27.81 0.37
N GLU A 480 19.57 -28.98 -0.14
CA GLU A 480 18.47 -29.15 -1.10
C GLU A 480 17.09 -29.09 -0.43
N ARG A 481 17.01 -29.39 0.86
CA ARG A 481 15.77 -29.47 1.64
C ARG A 481 14.90 -28.19 1.57
N PRO A 482 15.42 -26.97 1.75
CA PRO A 482 14.59 -25.76 1.76
C PRO A 482 14.20 -25.27 0.35
N LEU A 483 14.80 -25.80 -0.72
CA LEU A 483 14.64 -25.27 -2.08
C LEU A 483 13.17 -25.26 -2.59
N PRO A 484 12.35 -26.31 -2.41
CA PRO A 484 10.97 -26.30 -2.88
C PRO A 484 10.11 -25.22 -2.19
N ILE A 485 10.29 -25.04 -0.88
CA ILE A 485 9.51 -24.06 -0.11
C ILE A 485 9.99 -22.65 -0.44
N THR A 486 11.31 -22.40 -0.52
CA THR A 486 11.83 -21.09 -0.93
C THR A 486 11.39 -20.72 -2.35
N ALA A 487 11.32 -21.66 -3.30
CA ALA A 487 10.79 -21.41 -4.64
C ALA A 487 9.30 -20.99 -4.62
N LYS A 488 8.47 -21.70 -3.85
CA LYS A 488 7.05 -21.33 -3.66
C LYS A 488 6.91 -19.95 -3.02
N MET A 489 7.65 -19.70 -1.94
CA MET A 489 7.58 -18.44 -1.20
C MET A 489 8.17 -17.26 -2.00
N ARG A 490 9.10 -17.52 -2.92
CA ARG A 490 9.60 -16.51 -3.87
C ARG A 490 8.50 -16.07 -4.82
N ASP A 491 7.68 -17.00 -5.31
CA ASP A 491 6.54 -16.67 -6.16
C ASP A 491 5.49 -15.86 -5.37
N VAL A 492 5.21 -16.24 -4.11
CA VAL A 492 4.35 -15.44 -3.21
C VAL A 492 4.91 -14.03 -3.02
N PHE A 493 6.21 -13.88 -2.71
CA PHE A 493 6.83 -12.58 -2.54
C PHE A 493 6.73 -11.73 -3.83
N TRP A 494 7.05 -12.33 -4.98
CA TRP A 494 7.06 -11.61 -6.25
C TRP A 494 5.64 -11.25 -6.72
N ARG A 495 4.69 -12.17 -6.66
CA ARG A 495 3.33 -11.98 -7.21
C ARG A 495 2.40 -11.26 -6.25
N ASP A 496 2.41 -11.64 -4.97
CA ASP A 496 1.36 -11.26 -4.02
C ASP A 496 1.77 -10.06 -3.15
N VAL A 497 3.06 -9.90 -2.85
CA VAL A 497 3.58 -8.82 -1.98
C VAL A 497 4.16 -7.66 -2.79
N ILE A 498 5.09 -7.92 -3.71
CA ILE A 498 5.71 -6.87 -4.53
C ILE A 498 4.87 -6.54 -5.76
N GLY A 499 4.25 -7.56 -6.35
CA GLY A 499 3.54 -7.48 -7.62
C GLY A 499 4.46 -7.75 -8.81
N LYS A 500 4.11 -8.74 -9.63
CA LYS A 500 4.88 -9.14 -10.82
C LYS A 500 4.27 -8.54 -12.09
N ILE A 501 5.14 -7.97 -12.93
CA ILE A 501 4.80 -7.62 -14.31
C ILE A 501 5.13 -8.85 -15.18
N ASP A 502 4.10 -9.59 -15.61
CA ASP A 502 4.24 -10.86 -16.33
C ASP A 502 4.57 -10.70 -17.83
N GLU A 503 4.59 -9.48 -18.36
CA GLU A 503 4.95 -9.21 -19.76
C GLU A 503 6.39 -9.65 -20.08
N THR A 504 6.60 -10.26 -21.24
CA THR A 504 7.96 -10.59 -21.73
C THR A 504 8.79 -9.32 -21.92
N LEU A 505 10.08 -9.39 -21.60
CA LEU A 505 11.02 -8.30 -21.85
C LEU A 505 11.42 -8.24 -23.33
N PRO A 506 11.58 -7.05 -23.92
CA PRO A 506 12.15 -6.92 -25.26
C PRO A 506 13.67 -7.22 -25.27
N PRO A 507 14.29 -7.35 -26.45
CA PRO A 507 15.75 -7.30 -26.56
C PRO A 507 16.32 -6.04 -25.88
N PRO A 508 17.50 -6.09 -25.22
CA PRO A 508 18.00 -4.95 -24.44
C PRO A 508 18.28 -3.68 -25.23
N ASN A 509 18.63 -3.79 -26.51
CA ASN A 509 18.98 -2.67 -27.39
C ASN A 509 19.88 -1.61 -26.70
N PRO A 510 21.06 -2.02 -26.20
CA PRO A 510 21.91 -1.15 -25.39
C PRO A 510 22.43 0.01 -26.23
N ARG A 511 22.29 1.23 -25.71
CA ARG A 511 22.94 2.44 -26.26
C ARG A 511 23.92 2.96 -25.25
N THR A 512 25.14 3.30 -25.68
CA THR A 512 26.20 3.70 -24.75
C THR A 512 26.95 4.97 -25.15
N ARG A 513 27.53 5.65 -24.17
CA ARG A 513 28.56 6.68 -24.38
C ARG A 513 29.61 6.62 -23.28
N LYS A 514 30.89 6.79 -23.63
CA LYS A 514 31.99 6.90 -22.67
C LYS A 514 31.86 8.21 -21.89
N ILE A 515 31.89 8.13 -20.57
CA ILE A 515 31.79 9.29 -19.66
C ILE A 515 32.92 9.36 -18.62
N TYR A 516 33.71 8.29 -18.47
CA TYR A 516 34.91 8.27 -17.63
C TYR A 516 36.08 7.59 -18.36
N ASP A 517 37.29 8.05 -18.10
CA ASP A 517 38.53 7.53 -18.69
C ASP A 517 39.67 7.50 -17.65
N GLU A 518 39.46 6.74 -16.57
CA GLU A 518 40.39 6.66 -15.44
C GLU A 518 41.60 5.75 -15.75
N PRO A 519 42.72 5.84 -15.03
CA PRO A 519 43.92 5.06 -15.34
C PRO A 519 43.71 3.54 -15.42
N LYS A 520 42.88 2.97 -14.53
CA LYS A 520 42.63 1.52 -14.43
C LYS A 520 41.35 1.03 -15.14
N TRP A 521 40.40 1.92 -15.44
CA TRP A 521 39.09 1.51 -15.96
C TRP A 521 38.45 2.60 -16.84
N THR A 522 37.49 2.20 -17.68
CA THR A 522 36.71 3.08 -18.54
C THR A 522 35.24 3.01 -18.15
N GLY A 523 34.56 4.15 -18.03
CA GLY A 523 33.13 4.19 -17.64
C GLY A 523 32.23 4.54 -18.81
N TYR A 524 31.17 3.76 -19.00
CA TYR A 524 30.16 3.93 -20.03
C TYR A 524 28.80 4.16 -19.41
N GLU A 525 28.13 5.24 -19.81
CA GLU A 525 26.71 5.40 -19.55
C GLU A 525 25.91 4.51 -20.50
N VAL A 526 24.88 3.84 -19.99
CA VAL A 526 24.14 2.80 -20.71
C VAL A 526 22.64 3.00 -20.55
N VAL A 527 21.90 2.84 -21.65
CA VAL A 527 20.43 2.74 -21.64
C VAL A 527 19.98 1.45 -22.33
N VAL A 528 19.04 0.73 -21.71
CA VAL A 528 18.40 -0.48 -22.26
C VAL A 528 16.88 -0.38 -22.26
N ASP A 529 16.24 -1.08 -23.20
CA ASP A 529 14.77 -1.15 -23.30
C ASP A 529 14.21 -2.16 -22.29
N VAL A 530 13.09 -1.82 -21.64
CA VAL A 530 12.41 -2.70 -20.66
C VAL A 530 10.95 -3.00 -21.02
N GLY A 531 10.50 -2.54 -22.18
CA GLY A 531 9.14 -2.74 -22.68
C GLY A 531 8.18 -1.62 -22.23
N GLY A 532 6.97 -1.62 -22.82
CA GLY A 532 6.04 -0.50 -22.68
C GLY A 532 6.66 0.80 -23.17
N GLU A 533 6.48 1.88 -22.41
CA GLU A 533 7.17 3.16 -22.64
C GLU A 533 8.48 3.29 -21.85
N GLY A 534 8.87 2.25 -21.10
CA GLY A 534 9.98 2.29 -20.14
C GLY A 534 11.36 2.01 -20.74
N PHE A 535 12.38 2.53 -20.07
CA PHE A 535 13.79 2.18 -20.26
C PHE A 535 14.49 2.10 -18.89
N ALA A 536 15.65 1.45 -18.83
CA ALA A 536 16.53 1.49 -17.68
C ALA A 536 17.86 2.15 -18.04
N TRP A 537 18.43 2.89 -17.09
CA TRP A 537 19.67 3.64 -17.24
C TRP A 537 20.68 3.29 -16.13
N GLY A 538 21.97 3.29 -16.44
CA GLY A 538 23.05 3.05 -15.48
C GLY A 538 24.44 3.33 -16.04
N ILE A 539 25.47 3.07 -15.25
CA ILE A 539 26.87 3.25 -15.62
C ILE A 539 27.65 1.95 -15.44
N LEU A 540 28.33 1.50 -16.49
CA LEU A 540 29.22 0.34 -16.48
C LEU A 540 30.68 0.80 -16.45
N CYS A 541 31.43 0.41 -15.42
CA CYS A 541 32.89 0.59 -15.38
C CYS A 541 33.58 -0.72 -15.76
N VAL A 542 34.47 -0.63 -16.74
CA VAL A 542 35.17 -1.76 -17.37
C VAL A 542 36.67 -1.62 -17.14
N PRO A 543 37.33 -2.57 -16.45
CA PRO A 543 38.78 -2.56 -16.27
C PRO A 543 39.55 -2.57 -17.60
N LYS A 544 40.62 -1.78 -17.70
CA LYS A 544 41.43 -1.63 -18.93
C LYS A 544 42.40 -2.78 -19.16
N ASP A 545 42.65 -3.59 -18.15
CA ASP A 545 43.58 -4.73 -18.19
C ASP A 545 42.89 -6.07 -18.58
N LEU A 546 41.64 -6.01 -19.05
CA LEU A 546 40.91 -7.16 -19.59
C LEU A 546 41.68 -7.80 -20.75
N LYS A 547 42.00 -9.10 -20.61
CA LYS A 547 42.67 -9.88 -21.65
C LYS A 547 41.65 -10.40 -22.68
N PRO A 548 42.06 -10.65 -23.93
CA PRO A 548 41.19 -11.27 -24.93
C PRO A 548 40.60 -12.59 -24.42
N GLY A 549 39.26 -12.69 -24.44
CA GLY A 549 38.52 -13.87 -23.97
C GLY A 549 38.40 -14.00 -22.44
N GLU A 550 38.94 -13.07 -21.65
CA GLU A 550 38.78 -13.06 -20.20
C GLU A 550 37.36 -12.66 -19.80
N GLN A 551 36.78 -13.39 -18.85
CA GLN A 551 35.51 -13.06 -18.21
C GLN A 551 35.73 -12.72 -16.75
N ARG A 552 35.20 -11.56 -16.32
CA ARG A 552 35.33 -11.07 -14.95
C ARG A 552 33.99 -11.04 -14.22
N PRO A 553 34.02 -11.17 -12.88
CA PRO A 553 32.83 -10.99 -12.07
C PRO A 553 32.34 -9.54 -12.12
N VAL A 554 31.03 -9.35 -11.93
CA VAL A 554 30.38 -8.05 -11.88
C VAL A 554 29.90 -7.76 -10.47
N VAL A 555 30.09 -6.53 -9.99
CA VAL A 555 29.43 -6.02 -8.78
C VAL A 555 28.43 -4.94 -9.17
N VAL A 556 27.15 -5.23 -8.96
CA VAL A 556 26.08 -4.22 -9.07
C VAL A 556 26.13 -3.33 -7.84
N CYS A 557 26.36 -2.03 -8.04
CA CYS A 557 26.60 -1.03 -7.00
C CYS A 557 25.39 -0.08 -6.91
N GLN A 558 24.49 -0.32 -5.96
CA GLN A 558 23.20 0.37 -5.90
C GLN A 558 23.22 1.57 -4.94
N HIS A 559 22.85 2.74 -5.46
CA HIS A 559 22.61 3.94 -4.68
C HIS A 559 21.24 3.88 -3.94
N GLY A 560 21.12 4.66 -2.86
CA GLY A 560 19.90 4.85 -2.08
C GLY A 560 19.05 6.07 -2.46
N ARG A 561 18.20 6.52 -1.53
CA ARG A 561 17.29 7.67 -1.66
C ARG A 561 18.05 8.93 -2.09
N HIS A 562 17.48 9.69 -3.01
CA HIS A 562 18.10 10.86 -3.67
C HIS A 562 19.41 10.58 -4.43
N GLY A 563 19.78 9.31 -4.61
CA GLY A 563 20.99 8.92 -5.31
C GLY A 563 20.80 8.85 -6.83
N ILE A 564 21.93 8.88 -7.53
CA ILE A 564 22.10 8.55 -8.94
C ILE A 564 23.34 7.64 -9.10
N PRO A 565 23.48 6.91 -10.22
CA PRO A 565 24.64 6.05 -10.49
C PRO A 565 26.00 6.67 -10.19
N GLN A 566 26.19 7.93 -10.60
CA GLN A 566 27.45 8.67 -10.45
C GLN A 566 27.88 8.76 -8.98
N ASP A 567 26.95 8.86 -8.04
CA ASP A 567 27.25 9.01 -6.61
C ASP A 567 28.03 7.82 -6.03
N THR A 568 27.94 6.65 -6.65
CA THR A 568 28.68 5.45 -6.23
C THR A 568 30.08 5.36 -6.84
N ILE A 569 30.36 6.19 -7.86
CA ILE A 569 31.58 6.13 -8.69
C ILE A 569 32.48 7.32 -8.38
N ALA A 570 31.94 8.53 -8.34
CA ALA A 570 32.71 9.76 -8.19
C ALA A 570 31.89 10.86 -7.51
N GLY A 571 32.60 11.83 -6.92
CA GLY A 571 32.01 13.02 -6.31
C GLY A 571 32.04 13.02 -4.79
N ASP A 572 31.40 14.04 -4.22
CA ASP A 572 31.45 14.38 -2.79
C ASP A 572 30.21 13.88 -2.04
N LYS A 573 29.83 12.60 -2.23
CA LYS A 573 28.85 11.91 -1.36
C LYS A 573 29.57 10.93 -0.43
N PRO A 574 29.98 11.36 0.78
CA PRO A 574 30.78 10.54 1.69
C PRO A 574 30.14 9.21 2.06
N ALA A 575 28.80 9.13 2.01
CA ALA A 575 28.06 7.91 2.29
C ALA A 575 28.53 6.73 1.42
N TYR A 576 28.84 6.93 0.13
CA TYR A 576 29.20 5.84 -0.78
C TYR A 576 30.70 5.59 -0.88
N ARG A 577 31.54 6.57 -0.55
CA ARG A 577 33.02 6.47 -0.64
C ARG A 577 33.52 5.94 -1.98
N ASN A 578 32.81 6.29 -3.07
CA ASN A 578 33.12 5.88 -4.44
C ASN A 578 33.35 4.36 -4.58
N PHE A 579 32.58 3.55 -3.85
CA PHE A 579 32.83 2.11 -3.74
C PHE A 579 32.79 1.37 -5.09
N ALA A 580 31.99 1.83 -6.07
CA ALA A 580 31.98 1.24 -7.41
C ALA A 580 33.32 1.48 -8.12
N ALA A 581 33.86 2.70 -8.08
CA ALA A 581 35.17 2.99 -8.68
C ALA A 581 36.30 2.22 -7.99
N ARG A 582 36.27 2.12 -6.65
CA ARG A 582 37.28 1.37 -5.88
C ARG A 582 37.27 -0.12 -6.18
N LEU A 583 36.10 -0.71 -6.41
CA LEU A 583 35.99 -2.11 -6.86
C LEU A 583 36.48 -2.27 -8.31
N ALA A 584 36.17 -1.31 -9.19
CA ALA A 584 36.70 -1.31 -10.56
C ALA A 584 38.23 -1.20 -10.60
N GLU A 585 38.83 -0.42 -9.71
CA GLU A 585 40.29 -0.32 -9.50
C GLU A 585 40.93 -1.64 -9.03
N GLN A 586 40.16 -2.50 -8.36
CA GLN A 586 40.57 -3.85 -7.93
C GLN A 586 40.29 -4.92 -9.02
N GLY A 587 39.85 -4.49 -10.21
CA GLY A 587 39.70 -5.33 -11.37
C GLY A 587 38.32 -5.98 -11.52
N PHE A 588 37.35 -5.69 -10.64
CA PHE A 588 35.95 -6.08 -10.89
C PHE A 588 35.37 -5.26 -12.05
N ILE A 589 34.41 -5.83 -12.77
CA ILE A 589 33.48 -5.00 -13.55
C ILE A 589 32.45 -4.46 -12.57
N THR A 590 32.16 -3.16 -12.60
CA THR A 590 31.10 -2.59 -11.75
C THR A 590 29.98 -2.02 -12.58
N PHE A 591 28.76 -2.22 -12.14
CA PHE A 591 27.58 -1.65 -12.77
C PHE A 591 26.74 -0.90 -11.75
N ALA A 592 26.57 0.40 -11.94
CA ALA A 592 25.74 1.26 -11.09
C ALA A 592 24.42 1.57 -11.82
N PRO A 593 23.34 0.82 -11.61
CA PRO A 593 22.03 1.13 -12.17
C PRO A 593 21.38 2.32 -11.46
N HIS A 594 20.55 3.05 -12.19
CA HIS A 594 19.63 3.99 -11.61
C HIS A 594 18.34 3.27 -11.20
N ASN A 595 18.01 3.36 -9.91
CA ASN A 595 16.67 3.05 -9.43
C ASN A 595 15.91 4.36 -9.19
N LEU A 596 14.57 4.28 -9.23
CA LEU A 596 13.64 5.40 -9.22
C LEU A 596 13.56 6.10 -7.84
N TYR A 597 14.70 6.54 -7.29
CA TYR A 597 14.84 7.05 -5.92
C TYR A 597 15.13 8.55 -5.86
N GLN A 598 15.25 9.24 -7.01
CA GLN A 598 15.65 10.65 -7.04
C GLN A 598 14.48 11.61 -6.77
N LYS A 599 13.31 11.34 -7.35
CA LYS A 599 12.13 12.21 -7.29
C LYS A 599 11.03 11.59 -6.44
N GLU A 600 10.94 12.00 -5.18
CA GLU A 600 10.00 11.41 -4.22
C GLU A 600 8.55 11.48 -4.63
N ALA A 601 8.08 12.66 -5.04
CA ALA A 601 6.72 12.81 -5.52
C ALA A 601 6.39 11.82 -6.66
N TYR A 602 7.36 11.52 -7.52
CA TYR A 602 7.16 10.61 -8.66
C TYR A 602 7.11 9.15 -8.20
N TYR A 603 8.09 8.67 -7.43
CA TYR A 603 8.10 7.26 -7.05
C TYR A 603 7.02 6.91 -6.03
N ARG A 604 6.66 7.85 -5.16
CA ARG A 604 5.57 7.64 -4.22
C ARG A 604 4.21 7.62 -4.95
N THR A 605 4.03 8.48 -5.94
CA THR A 605 2.88 8.43 -6.85
C THR A 605 2.85 7.13 -7.66
N LEU A 606 4.00 6.68 -8.18
CA LEU A 606 4.14 5.41 -8.88
C LEU A 606 3.70 4.23 -7.99
N SER A 607 4.13 4.22 -6.73
CA SER A 607 3.73 3.19 -5.76
C SER A 607 2.22 3.21 -5.53
N ARG A 608 1.61 4.39 -5.33
CA ARG A 608 0.15 4.51 -5.12
C ARG A 608 -0.67 4.05 -6.31
N LYS A 609 -0.24 4.44 -7.52
CA LYS A 609 -0.83 3.96 -8.77
C LYS A 609 -0.69 2.44 -8.88
N GLY A 610 0.52 1.91 -8.71
CA GLY A 610 0.78 0.47 -8.73
C GLY A 610 -0.09 -0.30 -7.74
N ASN A 611 -0.21 0.17 -6.49
CA ASN A 611 -0.94 -0.52 -5.45
C ASN A 611 -2.39 -0.82 -5.89
N THR A 612 -3.04 0.11 -6.60
CA THR A 612 -4.42 -0.10 -7.10
C THR A 612 -4.58 -1.31 -8.00
N ILE A 613 -3.53 -1.70 -8.70
CA ILE A 613 -3.48 -2.88 -9.58
C ILE A 613 -2.46 -3.89 -9.06
N GLY A 614 -2.22 -3.92 -7.74
CA GLY A 614 -1.38 -4.89 -7.02
C GLY A 614 0.03 -5.01 -7.59
N LEU A 615 0.63 -3.85 -7.86
CA LEU A 615 2.02 -3.61 -8.20
C LEU A 615 2.61 -2.60 -7.23
N SER A 616 3.93 -2.49 -7.17
CA SER A 616 4.65 -1.48 -6.40
C SER A 616 5.73 -0.81 -7.24
N MET A 617 6.42 0.18 -6.68
CA MET A 617 7.65 0.71 -7.30
C MET A 617 8.66 -0.42 -7.60
N PHE A 618 8.76 -1.44 -6.72
CA PHE A 618 9.68 -2.56 -6.91
C PHE A 618 9.26 -3.50 -8.04
N SER A 619 7.99 -3.53 -8.47
CA SER A 619 7.58 -4.24 -9.69
C SER A 619 8.32 -3.71 -10.92
N VAL A 620 8.46 -2.39 -11.01
CA VAL A 620 9.17 -1.71 -12.11
C VAL A 620 10.68 -1.90 -11.97
N ILE A 621 11.23 -1.73 -10.76
CA ILE A 621 12.67 -1.87 -10.51
C ILE A 621 13.16 -3.30 -10.75
N ILE A 622 12.43 -4.33 -10.29
CA ILE A 622 12.78 -5.74 -10.56
C ILE A 622 12.79 -6.01 -12.06
N ARG A 623 11.85 -5.43 -12.82
CA ARG A 623 11.84 -5.53 -14.28
C ARG A 623 13.10 -4.92 -14.92
N HIS A 624 13.57 -3.77 -14.42
CA HIS A 624 14.84 -3.18 -14.87
C HIS A 624 16.02 -4.10 -14.58
N HIS A 625 16.09 -4.68 -13.38
CA HIS A 625 17.17 -5.58 -13.01
C HIS A 625 17.15 -6.91 -13.76
N GLN A 626 15.98 -7.43 -14.13
CA GLN A 626 15.89 -8.58 -15.02
C GLN A 626 16.50 -8.26 -16.40
N GLN A 627 16.26 -7.06 -16.94
CA GLN A 627 16.91 -6.61 -18.17
C GLN A 627 18.43 -6.41 -17.99
N TRP A 628 18.86 -5.89 -16.85
CA TRP A 628 20.29 -5.74 -16.55
C TRP A 628 21.01 -7.08 -16.50
N LEU A 629 20.44 -8.09 -15.86
CA LEU A 629 21.01 -9.44 -15.85
C LEU A 629 21.09 -10.02 -17.28
N ASN A 630 20.03 -9.84 -18.09
CA ASN A 630 20.02 -10.31 -19.48
C ASN A 630 21.11 -9.64 -20.32
N TRP A 631 21.29 -8.32 -20.18
CA TRP A 631 22.29 -7.58 -20.95
C TRP A 631 23.71 -7.83 -20.46
N LEU A 632 23.95 -7.72 -19.15
CA LEU A 632 25.27 -7.96 -18.56
C LEU A 632 25.74 -9.38 -18.87
N GLY A 633 24.87 -10.38 -18.71
CA GLY A 633 25.17 -11.77 -19.03
C GLY A 633 25.40 -12.06 -20.51
N SER A 634 25.05 -11.13 -21.41
CA SER A 634 25.35 -11.23 -22.85
C SER A 634 26.71 -10.64 -23.24
N LEU A 635 27.36 -9.87 -22.35
CA LEU A 635 28.64 -9.24 -22.66
C LEU A 635 29.75 -10.30 -22.64
N PRO A 636 30.61 -10.36 -23.67
CA PRO A 636 31.58 -11.45 -23.82
C PRO A 636 32.65 -11.48 -22.72
N PHE A 637 32.87 -10.34 -22.04
CA PHE A 637 33.85 -10.17 -20.96
C PHE A 637 33.24 -10.26 -19.55
N VAL A 638 31.95 -10.55 -19.44
CA VAL A 638 31.25 -10.76 -18.16
C VAL A 638 31.08 -12.25 -17.90
N ASP A 639 31.40 -12.68 -16.69
CA ASP A 639 30.99 -14.00 -16.21
C ASP A 639 29.56 -13.91 -15.65
N ALA A 640 28.59 -14.38 -16.45
CA ALA A 640 27.16 -14.32 -16.12
C ALA A 640 26.78 -15.10 -14.84
N LYS A 641 27.64 -16.00 -14.34
CA LYS A 641 27.42 -16.74 -13.09
C LYS A 641 27.97 -16.04 -11.86
N ARG A 642 28.73 -14.95 -12.04
CA ARG A 642 29.41 -14.21 -10.97
C ARG A 642 29.02 -12.74 -10.97
N ILE A 643 27.72 -12.47 -10.84
CA ILE A 643 27.15 -11.13 -10.68
C ILE A 643 26.69 -10.98 -9.22
N GLY A 644 27.38 -10.16 -8.44
CA GLY A 644 27.00 -9.82 -7.06
C GLY A 644 26.20 -8.53 -6.97
N PHE A 645 25.44 -8.35 -5.89
CA PHE A 645 24.70 -7.11 -5.60
C PHE A 645 25.21 -6.48 -4.30
N TYR A 646 25.47 -5.17 -4.31
CA TYR A 646 25.86 -4.41 -3.13
C TYR A 646 25.21 -3.02 -3.15
N GLY A 647 24.43 -2.68 -2.11
CA GLY A 647 23.83 -1.36 -1.99
C GLY A 647 23.70 -0.84 -0.56
N LEU A 648 23.54 0.49 -0.45
CA LEU A 648 23.37 1.24 0.81
C LEU A 648 21.98 1.88 0.87
N SER A 649 21.33 1.91 2.04
CA SER A 649 20.03 2.57 2.27
C SER A 649 18.90 1.93 1.45
N TYR A 650 18.11 2.67 0.66
CA TYR A 650 17.24 2.09 -0.39
C TYR A 650 18.01 1.16 -1.35
N GLY A 651 19.33 1.31 -1.48
CA GLY A 651 20.17 0.34 -2.18
C GLY A 651 20.38 -0.95 -1.40
N GLY A 652 20.47 -0.88 -0.06
CA GLY A 652 20.46 -2.04 0.82
C GLY A 652 19.10 -2.73 0.83
N GLU A 653 18.03 -1.95 0.81
CA GLU A 653 16.65 -2.42 0.63
C GLU A 653 16.50 -3.16 -0.71
N SER A 654 17.07 -2.58 -1.78
CA SER A 654 17.14 -3.23 -3.10
C SER A 654 17.91 -4.55 -3.05
N ALA A 655 18.98 -4.61 -2.25
CA ALA A 655 19.82 -5.79 -2.07
C ALA A 655 19.08 -6.95 -1.38
N VAL A 656 18.02 -6.69 -0.62
CA VAL A 656 17.19 -7.73 0.00
C VAL A 656 15.90 -8.04 -0.76
N ARG A 657 15.54 -7.26 -1.79
CA ARG A 657 14.31 -7.50 -2.58
C ARG A 657 14.58 -8.04 -3.97
N ILE A 658 15.58 -7.48 -4.65
CA ILE A 658 15.85 -7.80 -6.05
C ILE A 658 16.53 -9.17 -6.17
N PRO A 659 17.65 -9.46 -5.48
CA PRO A 659 18.29 -10.77 -5.56
C PRO A 659 17.42 -11.91 -5.02
N THR A 660 16.53 -11.61 -4.07
CA THR A 660 15.54 -12.56 -3.54
C THR A 660 14.64 -13.14 -4.64
N VAL A 661 14.25 -12.30 -5.61
CA VAL A 661 13.42 -12.70 -6.74
C VAL A 661 14.25 -13.16 -7.93
N LEU A 662 15.33 -12.43 -8.23
CA LEU A 662 16.17 -12.65 -9.41
C LEU A 662 17.37 -13.53 -9.05
N GLU A 663 17.28 -14.81 -9.39
CA GLU A 663 18.29 -15.83 -9.08
C GLU A 663 19.60 -15.68 -9.88
N GLY A 664 19.66 -14.75 -10.85
CA GLY A 664 20.88 -14.42 -11.60
C GLY A 664 21.94 -13.66 -10.77
N TYR A 665 21.57 -13.12 -9.61
CA TYR A 665 22.54 -12.58 -8.65
C TYR A 665 23.10 -13.71 -7.78
N CYS A 666 24.42 -13.91 -7.78
CA CYS A 666 25.06 -15.02 -7.09
C CYS A 666 25.33 -14.76 -5.60
N LEU A 667 25.33 -13.50 -5.16
CA LEU A 667 25.42 -13.05 -3.76
C LEU A 667 24.75 -11.69 -3.58
N SER A 668 24.48 -11.30 -2.33
CA SER A 668 23.97 -9.96 -2.02
C SER A 668 24.54 -9.38 -0.72
N ILE A 669 24.78 -8.06 -0.71
CA ILE A 669 25.24 -7.28 0.44
C ILE A 669 24.27 -6.12 0.69
N CYS A 670 23.65 -6.12 1.88
CA CYS A 670 22.74 -5.08 2.35
C CYS A 670 23.46 -4.17 3.36
N SER A 671 23.76 -2.93 2.98
CA SER A 671 24.37 -1.93 3.86
C SER A 671 23.36 -0.88 4.33
N GLY A 672 23.40 -0.56 5.62
CA GLY A 672 22.66 0.57 6.20
C GLY A 672 21.12 0.47 6.09
N ASP A 673 20.59 -0.76 5.98
CA ASP A 673 19.14 -0.98 5.87
C ASP A 673 18.66 -2.26 6.58
N PHE A 674 19.50 -3.29 6.75
CA PHE A 674 19.03 -4.59 7.24
C PHE A 674 18.46 -4.56 8.66
N ASN A 675 17.16 -4.83 8.89
CA ASN A 675 16.55 -4.85 10.24
C ASN A 675 15.18 -5.57 10.30
N ASP A 676 14.55 -5.60 11.49
CA ASP A 676 13.16 -6.05 11.71
C ASP A 676 12.16 -5.12 11.00
N TRP A 677 11.82 -5.49 9.76
CA TRP A 677 11.11 -4.62 8.84
C TRP A 677 9.68 -4.28 9.25
N PRO A 678 8.82 -5.23 9.69
CA PRO A 678 7.47 -4.90 10.17
C PRO A 678 7.49 -3.92 11.34
N ARG A 679 8.46 -4.07 12.25
CA ARG A 679 8.65 -3.12 13.34
C ARG A 679 9.08 -1.74 12.83
N LYS A 680 10.06 -1.68 11.93
CA LYS A 680 10.53 -0.42 11.31
C LYS A 680 9.44 0.33 10.55
N VAL A 681 8.49 -0.36 9.94
CA VAL A 681 7.43 0.28 9.15
C VAL A 681 6.24 0.69 9.99
N ALA A 682 5.77 -0.18 10.89
CA ALA A 682 4.43 -0.08 11.46
C ALA A 682 4.39 0.12 12.97
N SER A 683 5.51 0.07 13.71
CA SER A 683 5.50 0.33 15.16
C SER A 683 5.07 1.77 15.46
N THR A 684 4.24 1.95 16.48
CA THR A 684 3.90 3.28 17.03
C THR A 684 4.57 3.56 18.38
N ASP A 685 5.45 2.66 18.83
CA ASP A 685 6.15 2.73 20.12
C ASP A 685 7.66 2.95 19.99
N ASP A 686 8.22 3.00 18.77
CA ASP A 686 9.63 3.33 18.53
C ASP A 686 9.83 4.52 17.57
N LYS A 687 10.71 5.46 17.95
CA LYS A 687 11.02 6.68 17.18
C LYS A 687 11.70 6.42 15.82
N HIS A 688 12.29 5.24 15.64
CA HIS A 688 12.90 4.86 14.37
C HIS A 688 11.86 4.39 13.36
N SER A 689 10.59 4.23 13.74
CA SER A 689 9.53 3.77 12.84
C SER A 689 9.15 4.79 11.77
N PHE A 690 8.77 4.31 10.58
CA PHE A 690 8.22 5.14 9.49
C PHE A 690 6.84 5.73 9.78
N MET A 691 6.20 5.32 10.88
CA MET A 691 5.01 6.01 11.41
C MET A 691 5.26 7.46 11.84
N PHE A 692 6.53 7.90 11.93
CA PHE A 692 6.90 9.24 12.38
C PHE A 692 7.72 10.02 11.36
N THR A 693 7.68 9.62 10.09
CA THR A 693 8.45 10.18 8.99
C THR A 693 7.63 10.12 7.68
N ASP A 694 8.12 10.77 6.62
CA ASP A 694 7.34 11.08 5.42
C ASP A 694 7.29 9.96 4.36
N GLU A 695 7.84 8.79 4.64
CA GLU A 695 7.94 7.63 3.75
C GLU A 695 6.66 6.77 3.75
N TRP A 696 5.54 7.39 3.37
CA TRP A 696 4.24 6.73 3.31
C TRP A 696 4.09 5.65 2.22
N GLU A 697 5.09 5.50 1.35
CA GLU A 697 5.18 4.40 0.39
C GLU A 697 5.82 3.14 0.95
N MET A 698 6.42 3.18 2.15
CA MET A 698 7.15 2.06 2.75
C MET A 698 6.30 0.89 3.22
N PRO A 699 5.03 1.07 3.65
CA PRO A 699 4.15 -0.07 3.87
C PRO A 699 3.97 -0.89 2.58
N TYR A 700 4.53 -2.10 2.56
CA TYR A 700 4.29 -3.10 1.52
C TYR A 700 3.17 -4.04 1.96
N PHE A 701 2.19 -4.25 1.08
CA PHE A 701 0.97 -4.95 1.45
C PHE A 701 1.27 -6.35 2.01
N ASN A 702 0.76 -6.62 3.23
CA ASN A 702 0.86 -7.90 3.91
C ASN A 702 2.28 -8.46 4.10
N MET A 703 3.30 -7.60 4.00
CA MET A 703 4.68 -8.03 4.20
C MET A 703 4.90 -8.48 5.66
N GLY A 704 4.27 -7.81 6.64
CA GLY A 704 4.37 -8.17 8.06
C GLY A 704 4.03 -9.63 8.39
N ASN A 705 2.99 -10.19 7.78
CA ASN A 705 2.60 -11.59 8.02
C ASN A 705 3.37 -12.60 7.17
N THR A 706 4.17 -12.16 6.20
CA THR A 706 4.76 -13.03 5.17
C THR A 706 6.28 -13.02 5.19
N PHE A 707 6.89 -11.84 5.24
CA PHE A 707 8.33 -11.64 5.18
C PHE A 707 8.80 -10.48 6.06
N SER A 708 9.85 -10.71 6.83
CA SER A 708 10.81 -9.69 7.22
C SER A 708 12.13 -9.99 6.50
N TYR A 709 13.17 -9.23 6.80
CA TYR A 709 14.43 -9.33 6.09
C TYR A 709 15.12 -10.69 6.28
N ALA A 710 14.99 -11.32 7.45
CA ALA A 710 15.45 -12.69 7.65
C ALA A 710 14.81 -13.64 6.62
N GLU A 711 13.49 -13.61 6.46
CA GLU A 711 12.78 -14.46 5.49
C GLU A 711 13.16 -14.14 4.04
N LEU A 712 13.45 -12.87 3.71
CA LEU A 712 13.97 -12.51 2.39
C LEU A 712 15.36 -13.11 2.11
N THR A 713 16.20 -13.28 3.14
CA THR A 713 17.47 -13.99 3.00
C THR A 713 17.29 -15.51 2.87
N TYR A 714 16.25 -16.10 3.47
CA TYR A 714 15.93 -17.52 3.26
C TYR A 714 15.60 -17.79 1.79
N LEU A 715 14.95 -16.84 1.11
CA LEU A 715 14.71 -16.91 -0.33
C LEU A 715 15.99 -16.78 -1.16
N MET A 716 17.09 -16.29 -0.60
CA MET A 716 18.38 -16.24 -1.29
C MET A 716 19.20 -17.52 -1.11
N PHE A 717 18.91 -18.31 -0.09
CA PHE A 717 19.60 -19.56 0.19
C PHE A 717 19.69 -20.47 -1.05
N PRO A 718 20.84 -21.10 -1.35
CA PRO A 718 22.09 -21.15 -0.55
C PRO A 718 23.12 -20.07 -0.92
N ARG A 719 22.71 -18.99 -1.59
CA ARG A 719 23.62 -17.92 -2.03
C ARG A 719 24.21 -17.17 -0.83
N PRO A 720 25.46 -16.68 -0.91
CA PRO A 720 26.06 -15.87 0.15
C PRO A 720 25.30 -14.55 0.36
N PHE A 721 25.15 -14.16 1.63
CA PHE A 721 24.50 -12.93 2.04
C PHE A 721 25.31 -12.20 3.12
N MET A 722 25.40 -10.88 3.04
CA MET A 722 26.05 -10.07 4.07
C MET A 722 25.23 -8.84 4.46
N ALA A 723 25.23 -8.50 5.74
CA ALA A 723 24.77 -7.21 6.25
C ALA A 723 25.97 -6.32 6.66
N GLU A 724 25.91 -5.02 6.40
CA GLU A 724 26.90 -4.03 6.84
C GLU A 724 26.21 -2.93 7.65
N ARG A 725 26.71 -2.67 8.86
CA ARG A 725 26.02 -1.85 9.87
C ARG A 725 26.96 -0.90 10.60
N GLY A 726 26.71 0.40 10.47
CA GLY A 726 27.32 1.43 11.32
C GLY A 726 26.56 1.62 12.63
N HIS A 727 27.25 1.60 13.78
CA HIS A 727 26.63 1.79 15.11
C HIS A 727 25.82 3.10 15.25
N HIS A 728 26.21 4.14 14.52
CA HIS A 728 25.58 5.46 14.57
C HIS A 728 24.62 5.72 13.40
N ASP A 729 24.30 4.70 12.61
CA ASP A 729 23.29 4.80 11.57
C ASP A 729 21.89 4.81 12.21
N GLN A 730 21.17 5.93 12.05
CA GLN A 730 19.86 6.16 12.64
C GLN A 730 18.71 5.46 11.90
N VAL A 731 18.97 4.70 10.83
CA VAL A 731 17.92 3.93 10.14
C VAL A 731 17.27 2.91 11.08
N ALA A 732 18.04 2.20 11.88
CA ALA A 732 17.57 1.24 12.89
C ALA A 732 18.59 1.18 14.03
N PRO A 733 18.24 0.68 15.23
CA PRO A 733 19.22 0.43 16.28
C PRO A 733 19.87 -0.95 16.15
N ASP A 734 21.11 -1.11 16.62
CA ASP A 734 21.88 -2.37 16.50
C ASP A 734 21.14 -3.62 17.01
N PRO A 735 20.36 -3.59 18.12
CA PRO A 735 19.61 -4.76 18.57
C PRO A 735 18.63 -5.30 17.52
N TRP A 736 17.99 -4.43 16.72
CA TRP A 736 17.07 -4.89 15.66
C TRP A 736 17.83 -5.57 14.53
N VAL A 737 18.95 -4.97 14.13
CA VAL A 737 19.83 -5.50 13.09
C VAL A 737 20.40 -6.85 13.50
N ALA A 738 20.93 -6.93 14.73
CA ALA A 738 21.52 -8.14 15.28
C ALA A 738 20.49 -9.25 15.48
N SER A 739 19.29 -8.95 16.03
CA SER A 739 18.24 -9.94 16.22
C SER A 739 17.74 -10.50 14.91
N GLU A 740 17.58 -9.65 13.88
CA GLU A 740 17.12 -10.09 12.58
C GLU A 740 18.21 -10.92 11.87
N PHE A 741 19.47 -10.51 11.95
CA PHE A 741 20.58 -11.24 11.32
C PHE A 741 20.83 -12.59 11.99
N ALA A 742 20.60 -12.70 13.30
CA ALA A 742 20.71 -13.97 14.01
C ALA A 742 19.78 -15.04 13.43
N LYS A 743 18.58 -14.67 12.96
CA LYS A 743 17.66 -15.60 12.28
C LYS A 743 18.23 -16.09 10.95
N THR A 744 18.78 -15.18 10.12
CA THR A 744 19.49 -15.52 8.88
C THR A 744 20.64 -16.49 9.14
N ARG A 745 21.50 -16.19 10.12
CA ARG A 745 22.65 -17.02 10.46
C ARG A 745 22.21 -18.40 10.95
N TRP A 746 21.27 -18.44 11.89
CA TRP A 746 20.73 -19.68 12.44
C TRP A 746 20.18 -20.59 11.34
N PHE A 747 19.42 -20.04 10.39
CA PHE A 747 18.88 -20.81 9.26
C PHE A 747 19.99 -21.41 8.41
N TYR A 748 21.00 -20.64 8.01
CA TYR A 748 22.13 -21.15 7.22
C TYR A 748 22.97 -22.19 7.98
N ASP A 749 23.15 -22.04 9.30
CA ASP A 749 23.86 -23.00 10.14
C ASP A 749 23.14 -24.36 10.18
N GLN A 750 21.79 -24.40 10.16
CA GLN A 750 21.04 -25.67 10.12
C GLN A 750 21.37 -26.53 8.87
N PHE A 751 21.92 -25.92 7.81
CA PHE A 751 22.32 -26.61 6.59
C PHE A 751 23.84 -26.62 6.37
N GLY A 752 24.63 -26.27 7.39
CA GLY A 752 26.09 -26.30 7.32
C GLY A 752 26.68 -25.22 6.41
N LEU A 753 25.89 -24.18 6.11
CA LEU A 753 26.27 -23.07 5.23
C LEU A 753 26.43 -21.75 5.98
N GLY A 754 26.53 -21.80 7.31
CA GLY A 754 26.74 -20.62 8.17
C GLY A 754 27.78 -19.65 7.64
N ASP A 755 28.94 -20.17 7.24
CA ASP A 755 30.06 -19.38 6.74
C ASP A 755 29.76 -18.57 5.48
N ARG A 756 28.64 -18.83 4.78
CA ARG A 756 28.14 -18.02 3.64
C ARG A 756 27.37 -16.78 4.07
N THR A 757 27.19 -16.57 5.38
CA THR A 757 26.57 -15.38 5.93
C THR A 757 27.55 -14.60 6.80
N ALA A 758 27.53 -13.28 6.68
CA ALA A 758 28.37 -12.39 7.48
C ALA A 758 27.61 -11.12 7.89
N ILE A 759 27.98 -10.55 9.03
CA ILE A 759 27.59 -9.18 9.39
C ILE A 759 28.84 -8.42 9.83
N GLU A 760 29.02 -7.21 9.31
CA GLU A 760 30.08 -6.29 9.73
C GLU A 760 29.47 -5.14 10.51
N PHE A 761 29.80 -5.06 11.80
CA PHE A 761 29.55 -3.89 12.62
C PHE A 761 30.79 -3.01 12.64
N PHE A 762 30.61 -1.71 12.45
CA PHE A 762 31.70 -0.75 12.55
C PHE A 762 31.24 0.54 13.24
N ASN A 763 32.20 1.24 13.84
CA ASN A 763 31.94 2.49 14.53
C ASN A 763 31.82 3.67 13.56
N GLY A 764 30.72 3.72 12.81
CA GLY A 764 30.41 4.77 11.85
C GLY A 764 28.91 5.02 11.70
N GLY A 765 28.56 5.98 10.84
CA GLY A 765 27.16 6.34 10.54
C GLY A 765 26.61 5.60 9.32
N HIS A 766 25.63 6.22 8.66
CA HIS A 766 24.99 5.72 7.44
C HIS A 766 25.92 5.85 6.21
N THR A 767 26.82 4.88 6.02
CA THR A 767 27.86 4.88 4.99
C THR A 767 28.34 3.47 4.66
N ILE A 768 28.83 3.28 3.43
CA ILE A 768 29.62 2.12 3.02
C ILE A 768 30.92 2.08 3.83
N HIS A 769 31.20 0.95 4.49
CA HIS A 769 32.49 0.74 5.14
C HIS A 769 33.54 0.29 4.13
N GLY A 770 33.21 -0.74 3.33
CA GLY A 770 34.05 -1.19 2.21
C GLY A 770 35.32 -1.94 2.64
N GLN A 771 35.34 -2.55 3.83
CA GLN A 771 36.42 -3.45 4.26
C GLN A 771 35.95 -4.90 4.22
N GLY A 772 35.18 -5.36 5.21
CA GLY A 772 34.64 -6.72 5.24
C GLY A 772 33.75 -7.02 4.03
N THR A 773 33.00 -6.03 3.52
CA THR A 773 32.21 -6.21 2.30
C THR A 773 33.07 -6.47 1.05
N PHE A 774 34.27 -5.89 0.96
CA PHE A 774 35.16 -6.11 -0.19
C PHE A 774 35.83 -7.49 -0.09
N GLU A 775 36.27 -7.88 1.11
CA GLU A 775 36.77 -9.24 1.39
C GLU A 775 35.72 -10.31 1.06
N PHE A 776 34.45 -10.04 1.41
CA PHE A 776 33.33 -10.90 1.08
C PHE A 776 33.13 -11.05 -0.44
N LEU A 777 33.21 -9.93 -1.19
CA LEU A 777 33.13 -9.95 -2.65
C LEU A 777 34.27 -10.76 -3.28
N HIS A 778 35.51 -10.54 -2.86
CA HIS A 778 36.67 -11.30 -3.34
C HIS A 778 36.50 -12.81 -3.09
N LYS A 779 36.10 -13.19 -1.87
CA LYS A 779 35.87 -14.59 -1.49
C LYS A 779 34.80 -15.26 -2.34
N TYR A 780 33.62 -14.65 -2.48
CA TYR A 780 32.46 -15.31 -3.08
C TYR A 780 32.30 -15.09 -4.58
N LEU A 781 32.92 -14.04 -5.15
CA LEU A 781 33.06 -13.89 -6.60
C LEU A 781 34.35 -14.56 -7.13
N ASN A 782 35.12 -15.22 -6.26
CA ASN A 782 36.37 -15.89 -6.61
C ASN A 782 37.28 -14.97 -7.45
N TRP A 783 37.59 -13.80 -6.90
CA TRP A 783 38.45 -12.80 -7.51
C TRP A 783 39.62 -12.50 -6.57
N PRO A 784 40.88 -12.53 -7.04
CA PRO A 784 42.04 -12.34 -6.17
C PRO A 784 42.08 -10.94 -5.58
N GLU A 785 42.43 -10.83 -4.30
CA GLU A 785 42.78 -9.55 -3.69
C GLU A 785 44.10 -9.03 -4.26
N GLU A 786 44.22 -7.73 -4.49
CA GLU A 786 45.54 -7.12 -4.71
C GLU A 786 46.38 -7.38 -3.44
N LYS A 787 47.55 -8.01 -3.60
CA LYS A 787 48.49 -8.17 -2.48
C LYS A 787 48.86 -6.77 -1.98
N ARG A 788 48.37 -6.42 -0.78
CA ARG A 788 48.68 -5.17 -0.10
C ARG A 788 50.17 -5.04 0.21
#